data_AF-A6H572-F1
#
_entry.id   AF-A6H572-F1
#
_cell.length_a   1.000
_cell.length_b   1.000
_cell.length_c   1.000
_cell.angle_alpha   90.00
_cell.angle_beta   90.00
_cell.angle_gamma   90.00
#
_symmetry.space_group_name_H-M   'P 1'
#
loop_
_entity.id
_entity.type
_entity.pdbx_description
1 polymer ?
#
loop_
_entity_poly.entity_id
_entity_poly.type
_entity_poly.pdbx_seq_one_letter_code
_entity_poly.pdbx_strand_id
1 'polypeptide(L)'
;MKKSLFKRAIAVAAAAPLALTQCLINANAESNDAVQTTATAQAESSSKITLDDLLYIPANKTVSDWNQLVWAKLATRTQRDGTFNLTELAKEAVEHAGQFKDVADYALNELIIPNGVKYQITDNNDVVITGHISEPDFNRNLSLTSGNALAIQAENYKAPNLTKIDFSDISVEGDFKITFETSKLGAGTEVPIKFEYKTTADNKVYAAGQLFDLALDTMAKVKAKGDAALEKEIPAQFVDKAKADYAEKIKNVTDKIEKAKRNFEKALKAEKSGEYANVAGVIAKANTWLKNHNINKQIPATATDIAAKSIVTKAYDQLLNDFSQEHDINITAADLGKFADSLENIKGSLAKAVANGEATFKDAEQAEVKAYVESLGYAFVDSYKKVTAKVDFSGINTTDAGSVAVKIERVLVTNTTSTTSSTTTTTTTTTESTTSTTESTTESTTSSSTTSTTESTTSSTTTESTTSTTESTTSTTESTTSSTSSSTTSTTESTTSSTTTTVPPEVVETTSIIKSYVTADTQPAYYVSIEDAFDKAQISNVVLHERYIKGYEINGKNYVSGEGENTKDITADVNFGLATPSNTYQSGSTSFKYEVPVYANGEVLKDIDGKNVTVTVYIALKGDANLDNLVDSNDASQVLAYYAKVSTNNTDVYSVNLSKSALATSPTSEYEEFAAFLADVHYGADKNVERSVKKDNRLIDSNDAAYILAFYARRSSADYNGKTDRDIWNEVLKKA
;
A
#
# COMPACT_ATOMS: atom_id res chain seq x y z
N MET A 1 8.09 20.39 6.45
CA MET A 1 8.66 19.68 7.62
C MET A 1 10.18 19.80 7.52
N LYS A 2 10.89 20.21 8.59
CA LYS A 2 12.33 19.89 8.68
C LYS A 2 12.45 18.37 8.93
N LYS A 3 13.66 17.79 8.74
CA LYS A 3 14.09 16.44 9.20
C LYS A 3 13.82 15.26 8.23
N SER A 4 14.51 15.26 7.07
CA SER A 4 14.66 14.08 6.20
C SER A 4 15.67 13.04 6.74
N LEU A 5 16.71 13.52 7.41
CA LEU A 5 17.93 12.72 7.66
C LEU A 5 17.73 11.51 8.56
N PHE A 6 16.74 11.54 9.47
CA PHE A 6 16.46 10.37 10.28
C PHE A 6 15.85 9.23 9.43
N LYS A 7 14.83 9.56 8.62
CA LYS A 7 14.27 8.61 7.64
C LYS A 7 15.32 8.13 6.63
N ARG A 8 16.31 8.98 6.32
CA ARG A 8 17.42 8.63 5.42
C ARG A 8 18.55 7.83 6.07
N ALA A 9 18.79 7.95 7.37
CA ALA A 9 19.72 7.07 8.08
C ALA A 9 19.16 5.64 8.17
N ILE A 10 17.85 5.49 8.46
CA ILE A 10 17.15 4.22 8.25
C ILE A 10 17.23 3.81 6.77
N ALA A 11 16.94 4.70 5.82
CA ALA A 11 17.02 4.35 4.41
C ALA A 11 18.45 4.07 3.92
N VAL A 12 19.52 4.35 4.68
CA VAL A 12 20.91 4.01 4.35
C VAL A 12 21.34 2.69 4.98
N ALA A 13 20.98 2.47 6.25
CA ALA A 13 21.13 1.16 6.89
C ALA A 13 20.28 0.08 6.18
N ALA A 14 19.11 0.47 5.67
CA ALA A 14 18.30 -0.33 4.76
C ALA A 14 18.72 -0.17 3.28
N ALA A 15 19.50 0.85 2.89
CA ALA A 15 20.02 0.95 1.51
C ALA A 15 21.06 -0.11 1.23
N ALA A 16 21.90 -0.54 2.19
CA ALA A 16 22.83 -1.63 1.89
C ALA A 16 22.07 -2.90 1.42
N PRO A 17 21.07 -3.41 2.16
CA PRO A 17 20.16 -4.45 1.67
C PRO A 17 19.37 -4.05 0.41
N LEU A 18 18.71 -2.88 0.37
CA LEU A 18 17.86 -2.47 -0.77
C LEU A 18 18.64 -2.17 -2.05
N ALA A 19 19.89 -1.74 -1.97
CA ALA A 19 20.78 -1.49 -3.10
C ALA A 19 21.39 -2.79 -3.60
N LEU A 20 21.80 -3.68 -2.69
CA LEU A 20 22.10 -5.07 -3.04
C LEU A 20 20.90 -5.64 -3.81
N THR A 21 19.66 -5.51 -3.31
CA THR A 21 18.51 -6.05 -4.04
C THR A 21 18.09 -5.28 -5.28
N GLN A 22 18.29 -3.97 -5.38
CA GLN A 22 18.13 -3.25 -6.65
C GLN A 22 19.18 -3.67 -7.69
N CYS A 23 20.36 -4.14 -7.27
CA CYS A 23 21.32 -4.77 -8.17
C CYS A 23 20.93 -6.23 -8.49
N LEU A 24 20.35 -6.97 -7.52
CA LEU A 24 20.07 -8.41 -7.64
C LEU A 24 18.77 -8.74 -8.34
N ILE A 25 17.68 -8.01 -8.05
CA ILE A 25 16.40 -8.12 -8.77
C ILE A 25 16.65 -8.16 -10.27
N ASN A 26 17.69 -7.47 -10.74
CA ASN A 26 18.03 -7.34 -12.14
C ASN A 26 18.78 -8.52 -12.79
N ALA A 27 19.08 -9.64 -12.09
CA ALA A 27 19.91 -10.73 -12.64
C ALA A 27 19.26 -12.14 -12.54
N ASN A 28 19.11 -12.83 -13.70
CA ASN A 28 19.16 -14.31 -13.95
C ASN A 28 17.87 -15.11 -14.24
N ALA A 29 17.92 -16.28 -14.92
CA ALA A 29 19.12 -17.08 -15.34
C ALA A 29 19.28 -17.53 -16.83
N GLU A 30 19.21 -18.84 -17.15
CA GLU A 30 20.34 -19.61 -17.77
C GLU A 30 20.01 -20.47 -19.04
N SER A 31 20.77 -21.48 -19.55
CA SER A 31 21.90 -22.31 -19.08
C SER A 31 22.97 -22.69 -20.14
N ASN A 32 24.14 -23.09 -19.62
CA ASN A 32 25.22 -23.93 -20.18
C ASN A 32 26.21 -23.45 -21.29
N ASP A 33 27.46 -23.84 -21.01
CA ASP A 33 28.72 -23.89 -21.78
C ASP A 33 29.61 -22.63 -21.90
N ALA A 34 30.92 -22.91 -21.82
CA ALA A 34 31.99 -22.03 -21.33
C ALA A 34 32.45 -20.83 -22.21
N VAL A 35 32.97 -19.76 -21.56
CA VAL A 35 34.38 -19.30 -21.69
C VAL A 35 34.83 -18.60 -20.38
N GLN A 36 36.12 -18.72 -20.05
CA GLN A 36 36.78 -18.28 -18.81
C GLN A 36 36.80 -16.76 -18.56
N THR A 37 36.70 -16.38 -17.28
CA THR A 37 37.80 -15.68 -16.57
C THR A 37 37.77 -16.06 -15.08
N THR A 38 38.92 -16.02 -14.40
CA THR A 38 39.18 -16.77 -13.16
C THR A 38 38.54 -16.18 -11.90
N ALA A 39 37.39 -16.72 -11.49
CA ALA A 39 36.97 -16.78 -10.10
C ALA A 39 37.24 -18.20 -9.56
N THR A 40 38.27 -18.36 -8.71
CA THR A 40 38.63 -19.66 -8.15
C THR A 40 37.79 -20.03 -6.93
N ALA A 41 37.38 -21.30 -6.90
CA ALA A 41 36.60 -21.98 -5.87
C ALA A 41 35.12 -21.52 -5.76
N GLN A 42 34.25 -22.41 -6.25
CA GLN A 42 32.80 -22.50 -6.05
C GLN A 42 31.87 -21.85 -7.09
N ALA A 43 32.19 -22.06 -8.37
CA ALA A 43 31.24 -21.95 -9.49
C ALA A 43 30.68 -23.33 -9.93
N GLU A 44 30.60 -24.28 -9.00
CA GLU A 44 29.93 -25.58 -9.20
C GLU A 44 28.87 -25.77 -8.11
N SER A 45 27.62 -26.06 -8.52
CA SER A 45 26.47 -26.54 -7.73
C SER A 45 25.39 -25.58 -7.15
N SER A 46 25.35 -24.28 -7.46
CA SER A 46 24.13 -23.46 -7.25
C SER A 46 23.69 -22.71 -8.51
N SER A 47 22.47 -22.99 -8.98
CA SER A 47 21.83 -22.23 -10.07
C SER A 47 21.30 -20.85 -9.61
N LYS A 48 21.16 -20.66 -8.28
CA LYS A 48 20.52 -19.50 -7.65
C LYS A 48 21.53 -18.64 -6.90
N ILE A 49 21.44 -17.32 -7.03
CA ILE A 49 22.15 -16.37 -6.15
C ILE A 49 21.41 -16.29 -4.82
N THR A 50 22.13 -16.51 -3.72
CA THR A 50 21.70 -16.26 -2.34
C THR A 50 22.36 -14.99 -1.79
N LEU A 51 21.96 -14.56 -0.59
CA LEU A 51 22.60 -13.42 0.07
C LEU A 51 24.05 -13.76 0.48
N ASP A 52 24.31 -14.99 0.90
CA ASP A 52 25.63 -15.44 1.33
C ASP A 52 26.64 -15.42 0.17
N ASP A 53 26.23 -15.77 -1.05
CA ASP A 53 27.09 -15.71 -2.26
C ASP A 53 27.64 -14.30 -2.54
N LEU A 54 26.94 -13.26 -2.08
CA LEU A 54 27.30 -11.85 -2.27
C LEU A 54 28.12 -11.31 -1.10
N LEU A 55 27.86 -11.82 0.10
CA LEU A 55 28.62 -11.48 1.29
C LEU A 55 29.95 -12.25 1.36
N TYR A 56 30.07 -13.38 0.65
CA TYR A 56 31.25 -14.25 0.60
C TYR A 56 32.52 -13.51 0.16
N ILE A 57 33.64 -13.80 0.84
CA ILE A 57 34.97 -13.37 0.44
C ILE A 57 35.92 -14.57 0.62
N PRO A 58 36.55 -15.10 -0.44
CA PRO A 58 37.56 -16.16 -0.31
C PRO A 58 38.62 -15.83 0.75
N ALA A 59 39.12 -16.83 1.47
CA ALA A 59 40.06 -16.61 2.60
C ALA A 59 41.34 -15.85 2.21
N ASN A 60 41.77 -15.96 0.96
CA ASN A 60 42.92 -15.25 0.38
C ASN A 60 42.58 -13.88 -0.25
N LYS A 61 41.33 -13.41 -0.11
CA LYS A 61 40.85 -12.10 -0.59
C LYS A 61 40.37 -11.23 0.57
N THR A 62 40.32 -9.92 0.32
CA THR A 62 39.88 -8.88 1.28
C THR A 62 38.64 -8.10 0.82
N VAL A 63 38.09 -8.38 -0.37
CA VAL A 63 36.92 -7.70 -0.95
C VAL A 63 36.03 -8.74 -1.61
N SER A 64 34.71 -8.60 -1.48
CA SER A 64 33.73 -9.43 -2.18
C SER A 64 33.68 -9.09 -3.67
N ASP A 65 33.55 -10.11 -4.51
CA ASP A 65 33.37 -9.97 -5.96
C ASP A 65 31.87 -9.88 -6.36
N TRP A 66 30.95 -9.54 -5.43
CA TRP A 66 29.49 -9.51 -5.65
C TRP A 66 29.07 -8.76 -6.93
N ASN A 67 29.76 -7.67 -7.26
CA ASN A 67 29.48 -6.86 -8.45
C ASN A 67 29.82 -7.61 -9.74
N GLN A 68 30.90 -8.40 -9.73
CA GLN A 68 31.26 -9.27 -10.85
C GLN A 68 30.31 -10.46 -10.96
N LEU A 69 29.89 -11.03 -9.82
CA LEU A 69 28.88 -12.09 -9.79
C LEU A 69 27.59 -11.59 -10.46
N VAL A 70 27.02 -10.47 -10.00
CA VAL A 70 25.80 -9.86 -10.58
C VAL A 70 25.97 -9.49 -12.05
N TRP A 71 27.12 -8.91 -12.45
CA TRP A 71 27.38 -8.49 -13.83
C TRP A 71 27.50 -9.67 -14.82
N ALA A 72 28.24 -10.73 -14.45
CA ALA A 72 28.41 -11.89 -15.32
C ALA A 72 27.08 -12.60 -15.56
N LYS A 73 26.29 -12.67 -14.49
CA LYS A 73 24.94 -13.23 -14.44
C LYS A 73 23.93 -12.41 -15.27
N LEU A 74 23.94 -11.07 -15.16
CA LEU A 74 23.25 -10.15 -16.09
C LEU A 74 23.54 -10.43 -17.58
N ALA A 75 24.80 -10.76 -17.91
CA ALA A 75 25.20 -11.08 -19.29
C ALA A 75 24.56 -12.36 -19.83
N THR A 76 24.28 -13.35 -18.98
CA THR A 76 23.71 -14.66 -19.38
C THR A 76 22.20 -14.66 -19.61
N ARG A 77 21.48 -13.58 -19.30
CA ARG A 77 20.01 -13.57 -19.30
C ARG A 77 19.41 -13.64 -20.71
N THR A 78 18.54 -14.64 -20.92
CA THR A 78 17.80 -14.90 -22.17
C THR A 78 16.61 -13.96 -22.34
N GLN A 79 15.73 -13.84 -21.35
CA GLN A 79 14.67 -12.84 -21.32
C GLN A 79 15.25 -11.48 -20.91
N ARG A 80 15.32 -10.53 -21.84
CA ARG A 80 15.93 -9.21 -21.58
C ARG A 80 14.91 -8.09 -21.42
N ASP A 81 13.61 -8.35 -21.45
CA ASP A 81 12.57 -7.35 -21.23
C ASP A 81 11.33 -7.94 -20.54
N GLY A 82 10.46 -7.05 -20.05
CA GLY A 82 9.24 -7.41 -19.33
C GLY A 82 8.43 -6.19 -18.91
N THR A 83 7.36 -6.44 -18.15
CA THR A 83 6.45 -5.40 -17.62
C THR A 83 6.27 -5.61 -16.12
N PHE A 84 6.34 -4.52 -15.35
CA PHE A 84 6.00 -4.53 -13.94
C PHE A 84 4.48 -4.39 -13.76
N ASN A 85 3.91 -5.23 -12.93
CA ASN A 85 2.60 -5.00 -12.36
C ASN A 85 2.75 -4.03 -11.17
N LEU A 86 2.05 -2.89 -11.22
CA LEU A 86 2.09 -1.88 -10.15
C LEU A 86 0.77 -1.81 -9.36
N THR A 87 -0.18 -2.71 -9.59
CA THR A 87 -1.56 -2.63 -9.07
C THR A 87 -1.61 -2.62 -7.53
N GLU A 88 -0.90 -3.55 -6.87
CA GLU A 88 -0.87 -3.64 -5.41
C GLU A 88 -0.12 -2.45 -4.78
N LEU A 89 0.99 -2.00 -5.41
CA LEU A 89 1.72 -0.80 -5.01
C LEU A 89 0.86 0.47 -5.13
N ALA A 90 0.08 0.60 -6.20
CA ALA A 90 -0.82 1.72 -6.41
C ALA A 90 -1.97 1.72 -5.42
N LYS A 91 -2.61 0.57 -5.18
CA LYS A 91 -3.65 0.41 -4.15
C LYS A 91 -3.17 0.90 -2.78
N GLU A 92 -2.01 0.44 -2.33
CA GLU A 92 -1.42 0.84 -1.05
C GLU A 92 -1.10 2.35 -1.01
N ALA A 93 -0.63 2.93 -2.13
CA ALA A 93 -0.39 4.38 -2.25
C ALA A 93 -1.68 5.20 -2.18
N VAL A 94 -2.75 4.74 -2.83
CA VAL A 94 -4.09 5.34 -2.84
C VAL A 94 -4.72 5.30 -1.44
N GLU A 95 -4.65 4.17 -0.74
CA GLU A 95 -5.11 4.04 0.65
C GLU A 95 -4.41 5.03 1.60
N HIS A 96 -3.14 5.35 1.34
CA HIS A 96 -2.35 6.28 2.14
C HIS A 96 -2.41 7.76 1.70
N ALA A 97 -3.11 8.09 0.61
CA ALA A 97 -3.21 9.46 0.08
C ALA A 97 -4.13 10.41 0.89
N GLY A 98 -4.98 9.85 1.77
CA GLY A 98 -5.88 10.63 2.63
C GLY A 98 -6.90 11.43 1.82
N GLN A 99 -6.97 12.75 2.04
CA GLN A 99 -7.92 13.64 1.34
C GLN A 99 -7.70 13.75 -0.19
N PHE A 100 -6.65 13.13 -0.74
CA PHE A 100 -6.33 13.10 -2.17
C PHE A 100 -6.50 11.68 -2.76
N LYS A 101 -7.28 10.81 -2.11
CA LYS A 101 -7.43 9.40 -2.51
C LYS A 101 -7.90 9.26 -3.95
N ASP A 102 -8.91 10.01 -4.35
CA ASP A 102 -9.47 10.04 -5.70
C ASP A 102 -8.52 10.62 -6.75
N VAL A 103 -7.76 11.67 -6.41
CA VAL A 103 -6.71 12.21 -7.28
C VAL A 103 -5.56 11.23 -7.46
N ALA A 104 -5.14 10.53 -6.39
CA ALA A 104 -4.11 9.51 -6.46
C ALA A 104 -4.56 8.26 -7.24
N ASP A 105 -5.82 7.86 -7.05
CA ASP A 105 -6.44 6.75 -7.77
C ASP A 105 -6.48 7.03 -9.26
N TYR A 106 -7.00 8.19 -9.67
CA TYR A 106 -7.00 8.63 -11.06
C TYR A 106 -5.58 8.68 -11.66
N ALA A 107 -4.61 9.30 -10.96
CA ALA A 107 -3.25 9.43 -11.46
C ALA A 107 -2.53 8.09 -11.64
N LEU A 108 -2.76 7.11 -10.75
CA LEU A 108 -2.08 5.81 -10.82
C LEU A 108 -2.83 4.81 -11.70
N ASN A 109 -4.12 4.61 -11.46
CA ASN A 109 -4.92 3.56 -12.06
C ASN A 109 -5.49 3.92 -13.44
N GLU A 110 -5.55 5.20 -13.82
CA GLU A 110 -6.02 5.62 -15.14
C GLU A 110 -4.95 6.29 -16.01
N LEU A 111 -4.01 7.05 -15.44
CA LEU A 111 -2.99 7.77 -16.23
C LEU A 111 -1.64 7.05 -16.38
N ILE A 112 -1.34 6.02 -15.58
CA ILE A 112 -0.04 5.34 -15.58
C ILE A 112 -0.17 3.84 -15.80
N ILE A 113 -0.89 3.12 -14.93
CA ILE A 113 -1.00 1.66 -14.98
C ILE A 113 -1.55 1.13 -16.32
N PRO A 114 -2.59 1.72 -16.95
CA PRO A 114 -3.11 1.23 -18.22
C PRO A 114 -2.11 1.26 -19.38
N ASN A 115 -1.08 2.12 -19.31
CA ASN A 115 -0.02 2.19 -20.31
C ASN A 115 1.07 1.11 -20.11
N GLY A 116 1.11 0.51 -18.92
CA GLY A 116 2.17 -0.39 -18.47
C GLY A 116 3.48 0.33 -18.14
N VAL A 117 4.26 -0.29 -17.26
CA VAL A 117 5.65 0.13 -16.95
C VAL A 117 6.58 -1.03 -17.28
N LYS A 118 7.53 -0.81 -18.16
CA LYS A 118 8.37 -1.85 -18.77
C LYS A 118 9.79 -1.79 -18.23
N TYR A 119 10.49 -2.91 -18.25
CA TYR A 119 11.94 -2.96 -18.12
C TYR A 119 12.60 -3.54 -19.38
N GLN A 120 13.85 -3.17 -19.60
CA GLN A 120 14.74 -3.73 -20.61
C GLN A 120 16.16 -3.82 -20.03
N ILE A 121 16.87 -4.92 -20.31
CA ILE A 121 18.32 -5.04 -20.16
C ILE A 121 18.95 -4.85 -21.55
N THR A 122 19.63 -3.73 -21.75
CA THR A 122 20.31 -3.41 -23.00
C THR A 122 21.46 -4.39 -23.31
N ASP A 123 21.96 -4.41 -24.54
CA ASP A 123 23.04 -5.30 -24.98
C ASP A 123 24.33 -5.16 -24.15
N ASN A 124 24.57 -3.98 -23.56
CA ASN A 124 25.71 -3.72 -22.67
C ASN A 124 25.45 -4.03 -21.19
N ASN A 125 24.32 -4.65 -20.85
CA ASN A 125 23.86 -4.97 -19.49
C ASN A 125 23.47 -3.75 -18.62
N ASP A 126 22.98 -2.65 -19.21
CA ASP A 126 22.30 -1.59 -18.45
C ASP A 126 20.81 -1.91 -18.30
N VAL A 127 20.21 -1.56 -17.17
CA VAL A 127 18.78 -1.75 -16.93
C VAL A 127 18.03 -0.45 -17.15
N VAL A 128 17.06 -0.47 -18.05
CA VAL A 128 16.21 0.67 -18.41
C VAL A 128 14.78 0.38 -17.99
N ILE A 129 14.16 1.29 -17.25
CA ILE A 129 12.72 1.25 -16.93
C ILE A 129 12.04 2.36 -17.72
N THR A 130 10.94 2.06 -18.41
CA THR A 130 10.14 3.05 -19.14
C THR A 130 8.66 2.94 -18.81
N GLY A 131 7.94 4.06 -18.92
CA GLY A 131 6.48 4.09 -18.81
C GLY A 131 5.94 5.41 -19.32
N HIS A 132 4.63 5.47 -19.50
CA HIS A 132 3.94 6.63 -20.08
C HIS A 132 2.90 7.19 -19.10
N ILE A 133 2.82 8.51 -19.04
CA ILE A 133 1.82 9.26 -18.28
C ILE A 133 0.86 9.90 -19.28
N SER A 134 -0.38 9.44 -19.31
CA SER A 134 -1.44 9.96 -20.18
C SER A 134 -1.89 11.37 -19.77
N GLU A 135 -2.46 12.12 -20.71
CA GLU A 135 -2.97 13.47 -20.48
C GLU A 135 -4.10 13.50 -19.43
N PRO A 136 -4.00 14.27 -18.32
CA PRO A 136 -5.07 14.45 -17.35
C PRO A 136 -6.25 15.31 -17.86
N ASP A 137 -7.47 14.89 -17.55
CA ASP A 137 -8.66 15.70 -17.74
C ASP A 137 -8.82 16.73 -16.60
N PHE A 138 -8.50 18.00 -16.89
CA PHE A 138 -8.65 19.10 -15.95
C PHE A 138 -10.11 19.54 -15.69
N ASN A 139 -11.10 19.07 -16.46
CA ASN A 139 -12.52 19.23 -16.14
C ASN A 139 -13.04 18.15 -15.16
N ARG A 140 -12.27 17.08 -14.93
CA ARG A 140 -12.74 15.94 -14.15
C ARG A 140 -13.10 16.34 -12.71
N ASN A 141 -14.34 16.05 -12.33
CA ASN A 141 -14.92 16.39 -11.04
C ASN A 141 -14.42 15.43 -9.94
N LEU A 142 -13.15 15.55 -9.57
CA LEU A 142 -12.52 14.89 -8.42
C LEU A 142 -12.31 15.91 -7.30
N SER A 143 -12.38 15.47 -6.05
CA SER A 143 -12.17 16.34 -4.90
C SER A 143 -10.84 17.08 -4.99
N LEU A 144 -10.87 18.36 -4.60
CA LEU A 144 -9.71 19.26 -4.60
C LEU A 144 -9.12 19.60 -5.99
N THR A 145 -9.70 19.17 -7.11
CA THR A 145 -9.23 19.56 -8.47
C THR A 145 -9.89 20.84 -9.01
N SER A 146 -9.37 21.32 -10.14
CA SER A 146 -9.98 22.36 -10.98
C SER A 146 -11.40 22.02 -11.41
N GLY A 147 -11.62 20.79 -11.88
CA GLY A 147 -12.93 20.33 -12.37
C GLY A 147 -14.01 20.40 -11.31
N ASN A 148 -13.71 19.94 -10.08
CA ASN A 148 -14.64 20.07 -8.96
C ASN A 148 -14.90 21.53 -8.56
N ALA A 149 -13.84 22.34 -8.52
CA ALA A 149 -13.97 23.76 -8.23
C ALA A 149 -14.91 24.47 -9.22
N LEU A 150 -14.76 24.18 -10.51
CA LEU A 150 -15.57 24.75 -11.59
C LEU A 150 -16.98 24.19 -11.64
N ALA A 151 -17.18 22.90 -11.35
CA ALA A 151 -18.51 22.28 -11.25
C ALA A 151 -19.36 22.93 -10.14
N ILE A 152 -18.76 23.25 -9.00
CA ILE A 152 -19.42 24.00 -7.91
C ILE A 152 -19.86 25.39 -8.41
N GLN A 153 -19.02 26.11 -9.16
CA GLN A 153 -19.42 27.42 -9.72
C GLN A 153 -20.46 27.28 -10.84
N ALA A 154 -20.41 26.21 -11.64
CA ALA A 154 -21.40 25.90 -12.67
C ALA A 154 -22.81 25.73 -12.07
N GLU A 155 -22.91 25.04 -10.93
CA GLU A 155 -24.15 24.86 -10.17
C GLU A 155 -24.60 26.19 -9.53
N ASN A 156 -23.73 26.83 -8.74
CA ASN A 156 -24.02 28.08 -8.02
C ASN A 156 -24.56 29.21 -8.92
N TYR A 157 -24.03 29.33 -10.15
CA TYR A 157 -24.37 30.42 -11.07
C TYR A 157 -25.15 29.98 -12.30
N LYS A 158 -25.59 28.71 -12.37
CA LYS A 158 -26.30 28.11 -13.51
C LYS A 158 -25.55 28.28 -14.83
N ALA A 159 -24.23 28.06 -14.79
CA ALA A 159 -23.26 28.27 -15.85
C ALA A 159 -22.66 26.92 -16.34
N PRO A 160 -23.43 26.08 -17.06
CA PRO A 160 -23.05 24.70 -17.38
C PRO A 160 -21.84 24.57 -18.31
N ASN A 161 -21.40 25.64 -18.95
CA ASN A 161 -20.18 25.64 -19.78
C ASN A 161 -18.90 25.55 -18.95
N LEU A 162 -18.94 25.89 -17.65
CA LEU A 162 -17.77 25.81 -16.76
C LEU A 162 -17.28 24.37 -16.51
N THR A 163 -18.08 23.34 -16.80
CA THR A 163 -17.65 21.93 -16.73
C THR A 163 -17.13 21.39 -18.07
N LYS A 164 -16.98 22.26 -19.08
CA LYS A 164 -16.56 21.92 -20.45
C LYS A 164 -15.56 22.93 -20.99
N ILE A 165 -14.58 23.31 -20.15
CA ILE A 165 -13.50 24.19 -20.57
C ILE A 165 -12.55 23.40 -21.48
N ASP A 166 -12.19 23.99 -22.61
CA ASP A 166 -11.14 23.47 -23.45
C ASP A 166 -9.77 23.72 -22.81
N PHE A 167 -9.07 22.65 -22.41
CA PHE A 167 -7.72 22.66 -21.87
C PHE A 167 -6.69 22.02 -22.84
N SER A 168 -7.03 21.80 -24.12
CA SER A 168 -6.20 21.05 -25.08
C SER A 168 -4.84 21.68 -25.45
N ASP A 169 -4.63 22.94 -25.10
CA ASP A 169 -3.35 23.66 -25.20
C ASP A 169 -2.45 23.51 -23.96
N ILE A 170 -2.96 22.90 -22.88
CA ILE A 170 -2.21 22.51 -21.70
C ILE A 170 -1.98 21.01 -21.79
N SER A 171 -0.82 20.63 -22.33
CA SER A 171 -0.39 19.24 -22.35
C SER A 171 0.71 18.98 -21.33
N VAL A 172 0.54 17.91 -20.56
CA VAL A 172 1.57 17.30 -19.70
C VAL A 172 1.77 15.81 -19.98
N GLU A 173 1.10 15.22 -20.97
CA GLU A 173 1.38 13.86 -21.42
C GLU A 173 2.88 13.65 -21.71
N GLY A 174 3.44 12.48 -21.36
CA GLY A 174 4.83 12.17 -21.67
C GLY A 174 5.36 10.85 -21.14
N ASP A 175 6.53 10.47 -21.64
CA ASP A 175 7.24 9.24 -21.27
C ASP A 175 8.25 9.51 -20.16
N PHE A 176 8.32 8.64 -19.15
CA PHE A 176 9.45 8.58 -18.22
C PHE A 176 10.40 7.45 -18.58
N LYS A 177 11.69 7.69 -18.36
CA LYS A 177 12.77 6.72 -18.51
C LYS A 177 13.73 6.82 -17.33
N ILE A 178 14.01 5.68 -16.72
CA ILE A 178 15.04 5.52 -15.70
C ILE A 178 16.10 4.59 -16.29
N THR A 179 17.38 4.85 -16.07
CA THR A 179 18.46 3.97 -16.52
C THR A 179 19.48 3.77 -15.42
N PHE A 180 19.67 2.52 -15.01
CA PHE A 180 20.70 2.08 -14.10
C PHE A 180 21.86 1.57 -14.96
N GLU A 181 23.03 2.20 -14.86
CA GLU A 181 24.22 1.82 -15.63
C GLU A 181 24.90 0.58 -15.02
N THR A 182 24.18 -0.54 -14.94
CA THR A 182 24.67 -1.81 -14.39
C THR A 182 25.80 -2.41 -15.22
N SER A 183 26.05 -1.94 -16.45
CA SER A 183 27.29 -2.21 -17.20
C SER A 183 28.57 -1.85 -16.43
N LYS A 184 28.51 -0.87 -15.52
CA LYS A 184 29.67 -0.47 -14.68
C LYS A 184 30.07 -1.52 -13.64
N LEU A 185 29.17 -2.43 -13.27
CA LEU A 185 29.43 -3.46 -12.25
C LEU A 185 30.59 -4.41 -12.63
N GLY A 186 30.87 -4.60 -13.91
CA GLY A 186 32.02 -5.38 -14.37
C GLY A 186 33.38 -4.77 -14.01
N ALA A 187 33.44 -3.46 -13.74
CA ALA A 187 34.68 -2.72 -13.45
C ALA A 187 34.74 -2.12 -12.03
N GLY A 188 33.63 -2.13 -11.28
CA GLY A 188 33.56 -1.55 -9.93
C GLY A 188 32.22 -1.77 -9.27
N THR A 189 31.98 -1.09 -8.14
CA THR A 189 30.79 -1.30 -7.30
C THR A 189 29.77 -0.16 -7.36
N GLU A 190 29.96 0.83 -8.23
CA GLU A 190 29.08 1.99 -8.40
C GLU A 190 28.22 1.85 -9.65
N VAL A 191 26.91 2.06 -9.48
CA VAL A 191 25.88 2.09 -10.52
C VAL A 191 25.36 3.52 -10.65
N PRO A 192 25.78 4.28 -11.67
CA PRO A 192 25.14 5.54 -12.06
C PRO A 192 23.66 5.35 -12.39
N ILE A 193 22.84 6.36 -12.10
CA ILE A 193 21.40 6.37 -12.35
C ILE A 193 21.03 7.63 -13.11
N LYS A 194 20.28 7.45 -14.21
CA LYS A 194 19.70 8.52 -15.02
C LYS A 194 18.18 8.53 -14.88
N PHE A 195 17.59 9.72 -14.96
CA PHE A 195 16.14 9.94 -15.04
C PHE A 195 15.82 10.99 -16.11
N GLU A 196 14.90 10.67 -17.00
CA GLU A 196 14.39 11.56 -18.04
C GLU A 196 12.87 11.49 -18.03
N TYR A 197 12.18 12.63 -17.98
CA TYR A 197 10.76 12.73 -18.32
C TYR A 197 10.61 13.60 -19.56
N LYS A 198 9.96 13.10 -20.61
CA LYS A 198 9.86 13.76 -21.90
C LYS A 198 8.40 13.98 -22.27
N THR A 199 7.97 15.24 -22.32
CA THR A 199 6.61 15.61 -22.70
C THR A 199 6.35 15.41 -24.20
N THR A 200 5.18 14.85 -24.56
CA THR A 200 4.83 14.51 -25.95
C THR A 200 4.71 15.77 -26.82
N ALA A 201 4.04 16.81 -26.32
CA ALA A 201 3.66 17.99 -27.10
C ALA A 201 4.85 18.84 -27.60
N ASP A 202 5.90 19.03 -26.79
CA ASP A 202 7.05 19.88 -27.11
C ASP A 202 8.39 19.11 -27.16
N ASN A 203 8.37 17.79 -26.91
CA ASN A 203 9.54 16.91 -26.82
C ASN A 203 10.58 17.33 -25.74
N LYS A 204 10.19 18.19 -24.80
CA LYS A 204 11.10 18.74 -23.80
C LYS A 204 11.39 17.72 -22.70
N VAL A 205 12.68 17.61 -22.34
CA VAL A 205 13.15 16.69 -21.30
C VAL A 205 13.30 17.41 -19.97
N TYR A 206 12.83 16.77 -18.90
CA TYR A 206 12.87 17.22 -17.52
C TYR A 206 13.57 16.18 -16.64
N ALA A 207 14.43 16.65 -15.74
CA ALA A 207 14.97 15.85 -14.65
C ALA A 207 13.93 15.67 -13.53
N ALA A 208 14.09 14.66 -12.67
CA ALA A 208 13.14 14.36 -11.59
C ALA A 208 12.90 15.56 -10.65
N GLY A 209 13.95 16.33 -10.33
CA GLY A 209 13.84 17.54 -9.51
C GLY A 209 13.12 18.71 -10.18
N GLN A 210 12.98 18.70 -11.51
CA GLN A 210 12.29 19.75 -12.29
C GLN A 210 10.78 19.50 -12.41
N LEU A 211 10.30 18.28 -12.13
CA LEU A 211 8.88 17.93 -12.23
C LEU A 211 7.98 18.75 -11.29
N PHE A 212 8.51 19.22 -10.16
CA PHE A 212 7.76 20.14 -9.29
C PHE A 212 7.45 21.48 -9.97
N ASP A 213 8.36 22.00 -10.80
CA ASP A 213 8.17 23.27 -11.50
C ASP A 213 7.30 23.10 -12.73
N LEU A 214 7.41 21.97 -13.45
CA LEU A 214 6.45 21.59 -14.49
C LEU A 214 5.02 21.55 -13.93
N ALA A 215 4.80 20.85 -12.81
CA ALA A 215 3.48 20.75 -12.20
C ALA A 215 2.93 22.10 -11.72
N LEU A 216 3.78 22.99 -11.18
CA LEU A 216 3.35 24.34 -10.77
C LEU A 216 3.00 25.24 -11.96
N ASP A 217 3.77 25.19 -13.05
CA ASP A 217 3.49 25.92 -14.30
C ASP A 217 2.18 25.44 -14.95
N THR A 218 1.96 24.13 -15.02
CA THR A 218 0.69 23.55 -15.48
C THR A 218 -0.50 24.03 -14.64
N MET A 219 -0.41 23.96 -13.31
CA MET A 219 -1.50 24.43 -12.45
C MET A 219 -1.77 25.94 -12.57
N ALA A 220 -0.74 26.74 -12.88
CA ALA A 220 -0.92 28.18 -13.16
C ALA A 220 -1.68 28.41 -14.48
N LYS A 221 -1.38 27.66 -15.55
CA LYS A 221 -2.11 27.69 -16.83
C LYS A 221 -3.56 27.23 -16.67
N VAL A 222 -3.78 26.13 -15.95
CA VAL A 222 -5.13 25.60 -15.65
C VAL A 222 -5.95 26.66 -14.90
N LYS A 223 -5.35 27.31 -13.90
CA LYS A 223 -6.00 28.41 -13.17
C LYS A 223 -6.36 29.57 -14.10
N ALA A 224 -5.44 30.01 -14.97
CA ALA A 224 -5.70 31.12 -15.88
C ALA A 224 -6.87 30.83 -16.85
N LYS A 225 -6.98 29.60 -17.35
CA LYS A 225 -8.13 29.16 -18.16
C LYS A 225 -9.44 29.09 -17.37
N GLY A 226 -9.39 28.61 -16.11
CA GLY A 226 -10.54 28.66 -15.21
C GLY A 226 -11.01 30.10 -14.94
N ASP A 227 -10.09 31.01 -14.59
CA ASP A 227 -10.39 32.42 -14.34
C ASP A 227 -11.07 33.08 -15.56
N ALA A 228 -10.58 32.82 -16.78
CA ALA A 228 -11.14 33.37 -18.02
C ALA A 228 -12.53 32.79 -18.36
N ALA A 229 -12.78 31.52 -18.07
CA ALA A 229 -14.11 30.93 -18.21
C ALA A 229 -15.10 31.51 -17.20
N LEU A 230 -14.66 31.75 -15.95
CA LEU A 230 -15.47 32.42 -14.92
C LEU A 230 -15.84 33.85 -15.34
N GLU A 231 -14.92 34.62 -15.94
CA GLU A 231 -15.23 35.96 -16.52
C GLU A 231 -16.29 35.93 -17.62
N LYS A 232 -16.28 34.88 -18.44
CA LYS A 232 -17.18 34.74 -19.60
C LYS A 232 -18.58 34.29 -19.21
N GLU A 233 -18.68 33.36 -18.25
CA GLU A 233 -19.94 32.64 -17.96
C GLU A 233 -20.65 33.14 -16.68
N ILE A 234 -20.00 33.92 -15.81
CA ILE A 234 -20.59 34.42 -14.55
C ILE A 234 -20.86 35.93 -14.63
N PRO A 235 -22.02 36.42 -14.14
CA PRO A 235 -22.31 37.86 -14.07
C PRO A 235 -21.23 38.65 -13.32
N ALA A 236 -20.85 39.81 -13.85
CA ALA A 236 -19.74 40.63 -13.35
C ALA A 236 -19.82 41.02 -11.85
N GLN A 237 -21.01 41.05 -11.25
CA GLN A 237 -21.18 41.31 -9.80
C GLN A 237 -20.80 40.12 -8.89
N PHE A 238 -20.58 38.93 -9.46
CA PHE A 238 -20.26 37.70 -8.73
C PHE A 238 -18.91 37.07 -9.14
N VAL A 239 -18.32 37.49 -10.27
CA VAL A 239 -17.09 36.90 -10.83
C VAL A 239 -15.91 36.91 -9.86
N ASP A 240 -15.71 38.01 -9.11
CA ASP A 240 -14.59 38.13 -8.18
C ASP A 240 -14.66 37.11 -7.05
N LYS A 241 -15.88 36.85 -6.53
CA LYS A 241 -16.11 35.81 -5.53
C LYS A 241 -15.88 34.43 -6.13
N ALA A 242 -16.46 34.14 -7.29
CA ALA A 242 -16.31 32.84 -7.95
C ALA A 242 -14.84 32.50 -8.26
N LYS A 243 -14.05 33.52 -8.67
CA LYS A 243 -12.59 33.41 -8.85
C LYS A 243 -11.83 33.20 -7.54
N ALA A 244 -12.23 33.86 -6.45
CA ALA A 244 -11.61 33.65 -5.14
C ALA A 244 -11.84 32.21 -4.65
N ASP A 245 -13.08 31.73 -4.71
CA ASP A 245 -13.47 30.36 -4.32
C ASP A 245 -12.73 29.31 -5.20
N TYR A 246 -12.65 29.54 -6.51
CA TYR A 246 -11.87 28.71 -7.45
C TYR A 246 -10.37 28.72 -7.11
N ALA A 247 -9.79 29.90 -6.89
CA ALA A 247 -8.37 30.06 -6.57
C ALA A 247 -7.99 29.38 -5.25
N GLU A 248 -8.86 29.41 -4.22
CA GLU A 248 -8.64 28.71 -2.96
C GLU A 248 -8.57 27.19 -3.17
N LYS A 249 -9.44 26.62 -4.02
CA LYS A 249 -9.40 25.18 -4.34
C LYS A 249 -8.11 24.78 -5.06
N ILE A 250 -7.70 25.55 -6.08
CA ILE A 250 -6.40 25.33 -6.78
C ILE A 250 -5.21 25.47 -5.81
N LYS A 251 -5.25 26.46 -4.91
CA LYS A 251 -4.21 26.70 -3.92
C LYS A 251 -3.97 25.50 -2.99
N ASN A 252 -5.02 24.73 -2.67
CA ASN A 252 -4.88 23.52 -1.85
C ASN A 252 -3.98 22.44 -2.51
N VAL A 253 -3.91 22.40 -3.84
CA VAL A 253 -3.03 21.51 -4.60
C VAL A 253 -1.63 22.11 -4.72
N THR A 254 -1.53 23.37 -5.17
CA THR A 254 -0.21 24.01 -5.38
C THR A 254 0.58 24.18 -4.07
N ASP A 255 -0.07 24.50 -2.95
CA ASP A 255 0.56 24.51 -1.61
C ASP A 255 1.25 23.18 -1.28
N LYS A 256 0.68 22.04 -1.72
CA LYS A 256 1.22 20.69 -1.47
C LYS A 256 2.42 20.42 -2.37
N ILE A 257 2.34 20.78 -3.66
CA ILE A 257 3.45 20.69 -4.62
C ILE A 257 4.63 21.55 -4.14
N GLU A 258 4.39 22.82 -3.80
CA GLU A 258 5.43 23.69 -3.23
C GLU A 258 5.98 23.16 -1.89
N LYS A 259 5.13 22.56 -1.04
CA LYS A 259 5.58 21.96 0.22
C LYS A 259 6.45 20.73 -0.05
N ALA A 260 6.16 19.95 -1.08
CA ALA A 260 7.03 18.87 -1.56
C ALA A 260 8.37 19.43 -2.07
N LYS A 261 8.35 20.39 -3.01
CA LYS A 261 9.54 21.07 -3.54
C LYS A 261 10.43 21.64 -2.43
N ARG A 262 9.87 22.44 -1.52
CA ARG A 262 10.59 23.02 -0.37
C ARG A 262 11.14 21.96 0.60
N ASN A 263 10.51 20.80 0.72
CA ASN A 263 11.06 19.70 1.52
C ASN A 263 12.20 18.99 0.77
N PHE A 264 12.07 18.80 -0.55
CA PHE A 264 13.08 18.24 -1.45
C PHE A 264 14.35 19.10 -1.48
N GLU A 265 14.25 20.41 -1.70
CA GLU A 265 15.38 21.35 -1.65
C GLU A 265 16.11 21.33 -0.29
N LYS A 266 15.36 21.30 0.82
CA LYS A 266 15.91 21.16 2.18
C LYS A 266 16.58 19.82 2.39
N ALA A 267 16.19 18.81 1.63
CA ALA A 267 16.76 17.47 1.69
C ALA A 267 18.05 17.37 0.87
N LEU A 268 18.23 18.17 -0.19
CA LEU A 268 19.52 18.31 -0.89
C LEU A 268 20.55 19.05 -0.03
N LYS A 269 20.11 20.08 0.71
CA LYS A 269 20.94 20.92 1.59
C LYS A 269 21.09 20.35 3.02
N ALA A 270 20.75 19.08 3.24
CA ALA A 270 20.79 18.48 4.58
C ALA A 270 22.20 17.98 4.92
N GLU A 271 22.70 18.35 6.11
CA GLU A 271 23.98 17.91 6.66
C GLU A 271 23.79 17.39 8.09
N LYS A 272 24.11 16.11 8.34
CA LYS A 272 24.30 15.49 9.67
C LYS A 272 25.06 14.16 9.54
N SER A 273 25.62 13.71 10.66
CA SER A 273 26.10 12.35 10.89
C SER A 273 25.42 11.70 12.11
N GLY A 274 25.72 10.42 12.37
CA GLY A 274 25.41 9.72 13.60
C GLY A 274 26.06 8.33 13.63
N GLU A 275 26.32 7.84 14.84
CA GLU A 275 26.94 6.54 15.11
C GLU A 275 26.04 5.76 16.07
N TYR A 276 25.92 4.44 15.85
CA TYR A 276 24.99 3.56 16.55
C TYR A 276 25.59 2.17 16.69
N ALA A 277 25.35 1.50 17.83
CA ALA A 277 25.86 0.15 18.05
C ALA A 277 25.31 -0.87 17.05
N ASN A 278 24.03 -0.75 16.66
CA ASN A 278 23.31 -1.65 15.75
C ASN A 278 22.05 -0.99 15.17
N VAL A 279 21.33 -1.67 14.27
CA VAL A 279 20.13 -1.13 13.61
C VAL A 279 18.98 -0.84 14.59
N ALA A 280 18.79 -1.65 15.63
CA ALA A 280 17.80 -1.36 16.67
C ALA A 280 18.07 0.00 17.36
N GLY A 281 19.34 0.36 17.59
CA GLY A 281 19.76 1.67 18.09
C GLY A 281 19.41 2.82 17.13
N VAL A 282 19.53 2.60 15.82
CA VAL A 282 19.04 3.54 14.79
C VAL A 282 17.52 3.69 14.92
N ILE A 283 16.77 2.59 14.87
CA ILE A 283 15.30 2.56 14.93
C ILE A 283 14.75 3.22 16.21
N ALA A 284 15.37 2.97 17.37
CA ALA A 284 14.95 3.58 18.64
C ALA A 284 15.06 5.12 18.60
N LYS A 285 16.12 5.65 17.98
CA LYS A 285 16.29 7.09 17.73
C LYS A 285 15.22 7.64 16.78
N ALA A 286 14.74 6.81 15.84
CA ALA A 286 13.62 7.13 14.95
C ALA A 286 12.33 7.36 15.72
N ASN A 287 11.97 6.38 16.56
CA ASN A 287 10.70 6.37 17.29
C ASN A 287 10.67 7.48 18.34
N THR A 288 11.81 7.74 19.00
CA THR A 288 11.98 8.91 19.87
C THR A 288 11.79 10.21 19.08
N TRP A 289 12.36 10.30 17.87
CA TRP A 289 12.15 11.47 17.03
C TRP A 289 10.69 11.64 16.59
N LEU A 290 10.00 10.58 16.16
CA LEU A 290 8.58 10.62 15.76
C LEU A 290 7.69 11.08 16.91
N LYS A 291 7.87 10.51 18.11
CA LYS A 291 7.17 10.89 19.34
C LYS A 291 7.39 12.37 19.69
N ASN A 292 8.63 12.84 19.65
CA ASN A 292 8.99 14.24 19.93
C ASN A 292 8.49 15.26 18.88
N HIS A 293 7.79 14.80 17.83
CA HIS A 293 7.20 15.64 16.79
C HIS A 293 5.70 15.41 16.61
N ASN A 294 5.06 14.77 17.61
CA ASN A 294 3.62 14.49 17.63
C ASN A 294 3.15 13.67 16.39
N ILE A 295 4.04 12.85 15.83
CA ILE A 295 3.70 11.95 14.71
C ILE A 295 3.24 10.63 15.34
N ASN A 296 1.94 10.34 15.27
CA ASN A 296 1.34 9.11 15.78
C ASN A 296 1.59 7.92 14.82
N LYS A 297 2.86 7.65 14.51
CA LYS A 297 3.33 6.47 13.78
C LYS A 297 4.60 5.96 14.46
N GLN A 298 4.67 4.64 14.63
CA GLN A 298 5.84 3.95 15.17
C GLN A 298 6.43 3.04 14.08
N ILE A 299 7.75 3.07 13.93
CA ILE A 299 8.49 2.11 13.11
C ILE A 299 8.69 0.84 13.96
N PRO A 300 8.48 -0.37 13.41
CA PRO A 300 8.80 -1.62 14.10
C PRO A 300 10.23 -1.65 14.64
N ALA A 301 10.49 -2.40 15.71
CA ALA A 301 11.71 -2.27 16.51
C ALA A 301 12.97 -2.84 15.84
N THR A 302 12.81 -3.79 14.93
CA THR A 302 13.88 -4.49 14.20
C THR A 302 13.74 -4.28 12.69
N ALA A 303 14.82 -4.50 11.93
CA ALA A 303 14.78 -4.50 10.48
C ALA A 303 13.97 -5.69 9.93
N THR A 304 13.99 -6.83 10.62
CA THR A 304 13.15 -8.00 10.32
C THR A 304 11.67 -7.66 10.41
N ASP A 305 11.22 -6.98 11.47
CA ASP A 305 9.81 -6.56 11.61
C ASP A 305 9.40 -5.48 10.58
N ILE A 306 10.36 -4.67 10.09
CA ILE A 306 10.13 -3.72 9.00
C ILE A 306 9.98 -4.49 7.68
N ALA A 307 10.87 -5.44 7.41
CA ALA A 307 10.85 -6.24 6.18
C ALA A 307 9.62 -7.15 6.09
N ALA A 308 9.10 -7.63 7.22
CA ALA A 308 7.86 -8.40 7.32
C ALA A 308 6.57 -7.57 7.15
N LYS A 309 6.65 -6.25 6.91
CA LYS A 309 5.44 -5.45 6.59
C LYS A 309 4.92 -5.80 5.21
N SER A 310 3.60 -5.98 5.10
CA SER A 310 2.89 -6.29 3.85
C SER A 310 3.29 -5.40 2.68
N ILE A 311 3.42 -4.08 2.89
CA ILE A 311 3.88 -3.13 1.86
C ILE A 311 5.31 -3.42 1.39
N VAL A 312 6.20 -3.89 2.27
CA VAL A 312 7.60 -4.21 1.94
C VAL A 312 7.69 -5.57 1.27
N THR A 313 7.02 -6.60 1.81
CA THR A 313 7.00 -7.93 1.20
C THR A 313 6.33 -7.87 -0.17
N LYS A 314 5.13 -7.28 -0.31
CA LYS A 314 4.47 -7.14 -1.62
C LYS A 314 5.33 -6.39 -2.63
N ALA A 315 5.93 -5.25 -2.26
CA ALA A 315 6.80 -4.49 -3.16
C ALA A 315 7.99 -5.33 -3.63
N TYR A 316 8.61 -6.06 -2.70
CA TYR A 316 9.77 -6.90 -2.95
C TYR A 316 9.42 -8.13 -3.81
N ASP A 317 8.43 -8.90 -3.38
CA ASP A 317 7.97 -10.13 -4.03
C ASP A 317 7.38 -9.84 -5.41
N GLN A 318 6.69 -8.70 -5.61
CA GLN A 318 6.20 -8.27 -6.92
C GLN A 318 7.35 -7.94 -7.88
N LEU A 319 8.33 -7.15 -7.43
CA LEU A 319 9.54 -6.87 -8.23
C LEU A 319 10.34 -8.14 -8.53
N LEU A 320 10.42 -9.06 -7.59
CA LEU A 320 11.16 -10.32 -7.75
C LEU A 320 10.43 -11.30 -8.67
N ASN A 321 9.10 -11.43 -8.57
CA ASN A 321 8.31 -12.32 -9.41
C ASN A 321 8.19 -11.81 -10.86
N ASP A 322 8.03 -10.50 -11.07
CA ASP A 322 7.95 -9.91 -12.42
C ASP A 322 9.30 -10.00 -13.17
N PHE A 323 10.41 -10.20 -12.46
CA PHE A 323 11.77 -10.26 -13.03
C PHE A 323 12.41 -11.66 -13.01
N SER A 324 12.22 -12.44 -11.95
CA SER A 324 12.84 -13.74 -11.70
C SER A 324 11.82 -14.87 -11.75
N GLN A 325 11.17 -15.04 -12.90
CA GLN A 325 10.14 -16.08 -13.10
C GLN A 325 10.68 -17.53 -13.00
N GLU A 326 12.00 -17.72 -13.08
CA GLU A 326 12.69 -19.00 -12.86
C GLU A 326 13.20 -19.18 -11.41
N HIS A 327 12.98 -18.20 -10.52
CA HIS A 327 13.38 -18.16 -9.11
C HIS A 327 14.90 -18.25 -8.86
N ASP A 328 15.72 -17.63 -9.70
CA ASP A 328 17.20 -17.71 -9.62
C ASP A 328 17.84 -16.73 -8.63
N ILE A 329 17.02 -15.89 -8.00
CA ILE A 329 17.43 -15.06 -6.86
C ILE A 329 16.68 -15.62 -5.64
N ASN A 330 17.41 -16.32 -4.78
CA ASN A 330 16.87 -16.89 -3.54
C ASN A 330 17.25 -15.98 -2.36
N ILE A 331 16.70 -14.77 -2.38
CA ILE A 331 16.89 -13.74 -1.34
C ILE A 331 15.51 -13.18 -1.06
N THR A 332 14.99 -13.36 0.15
CA THR A 332 13.69 -12.83 0.54
C THR A 332 13.83 -11.49 1.27
N ALA A 333 12.75 -10.71 1.35
CA ALA A 333 12.71 -9.54 2.22
C ALA A 333 13.11 -9.88 3.68
N ALA A 334 12.73 -11.07 4.17
CA ALA A 334 13.09 -11.53 5.52
C ALA A 334 14.60 -11.75 5.70
N ASP A 335 15.32 -12.20 4.66
CA ASP A 335 16.77 -12.42 4.74
C ASP A 335 17.54 -11.10 4.78
N LEU A 336 17.07 -10.10 4.03
CA LEU A 336 17.54 -8.72 4.12
C LEU A 336 17.29 -8.12 5.51
N GLY A 337 16.12 -8.39 6.10
CA GLY A 337 15.78 -7.98 7.45
C GLY A 337 16.74 -8.55 8.50
N LYS A 338 16.98 -9.87 8.45
CA LYS A 338 17.95 -10.56 9.33
C LYS A 338 19.37 -10.02 9.16
N PHE A 339 19.81 -9.82 7.92
CA PHE A 339 21.14 -9.26 7.64
C PHE A 339 21.28 -7.83 8.14
N ALA A 340 20.26 -6.99 7.96
CA ALA A 340 20.26 -5.65 8.52
C ALA A 340 20.32 -5.67 10.06
N ASP A 341 19.58 -6.56 10.73
CA ASP A 341 19.65 -6.71 12.19
C ASP A 341 21.00 -7.24 12.71
N SER A 342 21.80 -7.92 11.87
CA SER A 342 23.16 -8.37 12.22
C SER A 342 24.25 -7.32 12.03
N LEU A 343 23.91 -6.11 11.54
CA LEU A 343 24.85 -5.01 11.37
C LEU A 343 25.18 -4.31 12.70
N GLU A 344 26.47 -4.19 12.97
CA GLU A 344 27.07 -3.54 14.13
C GLU A 344 27.90 -2.30 13.73
N ASN A 345 28.29 -1.50 14.73
CA ASN A 345 29.20 -0.34 14.57
C ASN A 345 28.80 0.62 13.44
N ILE A 346 27.50 0.89 13.33
CA ILE A 346 26.89 1.60 12.21
C ILE A 346 27.22 3.08 12.29
N LYS A 347 27.89 3.62 11.28
CA LYS A 347 28.06 5.07 11.08
C LYS A 347 27.31 5.50 9.84
N GLY A 348 26.55 6.59 9.96
CA GLY A 348 25.78 7.17 8.85
C GLY A 348 26.06 8.66 8.71
N SER A 349 26.18 9.13 7.48
CA SER A 349 26.24 10.56 7.15
C SER A 349 25.33 10.87 5.97
N LEU A 350 24.82 12.11 5.94
CA LEU A 350 24.29 12.74 4.73
C LEU A 350 24.81 14.16 4.72
N ALA A 351 25.47 14.54 3.64
CA ALA A 351 25.91 15.89 3.35
C ALA A 351 25.73 16.20 1.86
N LYS A 352 25.21 17.39 1.52
CA LYS A 352 25.10 17.88 0.14
C LYS A 352 24.51 16.87 -0.86
N ALA A 353 23.40 16.23 -0.47
CA ALA A 353 22.71 15.19 -1.25
C ALA A 353 23.49 13.87 -1.48
N VAL A 354 24.61 13.65 -0.79
CA VAL A 354 25.33 12.37 -0.76
C VAL A 354 25.16 11.74 0.61
N ALA A 355 24.59 10.54 0.65
CA ALA A 355 24.44 9.75 1.86
C ALA A 355 25.46 8.61 1.88
N ASN A 356 26.18 8.44 2.99
CA ASN A 356 27.13 7.34 3.18
C ASN A 356 26.76 6.57 4.45
N GLY A 357 26.87 5.25 4.41
CA GLY A 357 26.78 4.37 5.56
C GLY A 357 27.95 3.41 5.59
N GLU A 358 28.45 3.12 6.78
CA GLU A 358 29.32 1.96 7.04
C GLU A 358 28.79 1.17 8.24
N ALA A 359 29.01 -0.14 8.22
CA ALA A 359 28.68 -1.05 9.31
C ALA A 359 29.60 -2.28 9.25
N THR A 360 29.76 -2.96 10.38
CA THR A 360 30.48 -4.24 10.47
C THR A 360 29.52 -5.40 10.69
N PHE A 361 29.91 -6.60 10.29
CA PHE A 361 29.18 -7.84 10.56
C PHE A 361 30.17 -9.01 10.64
N LYS A 362 29.71 -10.14 11.19
CA LYS A 362 30.56 -11.31 11.39
C LYS A 362 31.10 -11.85 10.06
N ASP A 363 32.37 -12.24 10.04
CA ASP A 363 32.95 -13.02 8.95
C ASP A 363 32.50 -14.49 9.06
N ALA A 364 31.73 -14.97 8.09
CA ALA A 364 31.27 -16.36 8.07
C ALA A 364 32.43 -17.31 7.71
N GLU A 365 33.40 -16.87 6.91
CA GLU A 365 34.60 -17.64 6.52
C GLU A 365 35.78 -17.47 7.50
N GLN A 366 35.51 -17.08 8.75
CA GLN A 366 36.54 -16.81 9.76
C GLN A 366 37.46 -18.00 10.01
N ALA A 367 36.95 -19.23 9.92
CA ALA A 367 37.74 -20.45 10.13
C ALA A 367 38.75 -20.70 9.01
N GLU A 368 38.33 -20.49 7.76
CA GLU A 368 39.14 -20.60 6.55
C GLU A 368 40.18 -19.48 6.50
N VAL A 369 39.80 -18.25 6.86
CA VAL A 369 40.69 -17.09 7.00
C VAL A 369 41.77 -17.37 8.04
N LYS A 370 41.39 -17.88 9.22
CA LYS A 370 42.34 -18.29 10.25
C LYS A 370 43.36 -19.30 9.71
N ALA A 371 42.89 -20.38 9.09
CA ALA A 371 43.77 -21.41 8.53
C ALA A 371 44.73 -20.84 7.46
N TYR A 372 44.23 -19.94 6.60
CA TYR A 372 45.05 -19.25 5.60
C TYR A 372 46.11 -18.34 6.25
N VAL A 373 45.73 -17.50 7.22
CA VAL A 373 46.62 -16.55 7.90
C VAL A 373 47.71 -17.26 8.73
N GLU A 374 47.35 -18.35 9.41
CA GLU A 374 48.30 -19.19 10.14
C GLU A 374 49.24 -19.94 9.16
N SER A 375 48.77 -20.33 7.96
CA SER A 375 49.63 -20.92 6.92
C SER A 375 50.70 -19.94 6.38
N LEU A 376 50.44 -18.63 6.47
CA LEU A 376 51.39 -17.57 6.13
C LEU A 376 52.35 -17.20 7.28
N GLY A 377 52.22 -17.85 8.46
CA GLY A 377 53.08 -17.64 9.62
C GLY A 377 52.66 -16.50 10.57
N TYR A 378 51.48 -15.90 10.36
CA TYR A 378 50.94 -14.84 11.22
C TYR A 378 50.04 -15.42 12.33
N ALA A 379 50.05 -14.82 13.52
CA ALA A 379 49.06 -15.15 14.54
C ALA A 379 47.73 -14.48 14.22
N PHE A 380 46.73 -15.29 13.87
CA PHE A 380 45.35 -14.85 13.73
C PHE A 380 44.77 -14.41 15.08
N VAL A 381 44.07 -13.27 15.12
CA VAL A 381 43.35 -12.79 16.31
C VAL A 381 41.85 -12.82 16.06
N ASP A 382 41.39 -12.16 15.00
CA ASP A 382 39.98 -12.08 14.63
C ASP A 382 39.81 -11.70 13.14
N SER A 383 38.64 -11.93 12.56
CA SER A 383 38.24 -11.33 11.30
C SER A 383 36.75 -11.02 11.26
N TYR A 384 36.41 -9.87 10.70
CA TYR A 384 35.05 -9.42 10.51
C TYR A 384 34.90 -8.75 9.14
N LYS A 385 33.67 -8.63 8.65
CA LYS A 385 33.37 -7.95 7.40
C LYS A 385 32.84 -6.55 7.67
N LYS A 386 33.06 -5.64 6.72
CA LYS A 386 32.59 -4.26 6.73
C LYS A 386 31.84 -4.00 5.43
N VAL A 387 30.59 -3.54 5.52
CA VAL A 387 29.82 -3.03 4.39
C VAL A 387 29.89 -1.50 4.38
N THR A 388 30.06 -0.92 3.20
CA THR A 388 30.02 0.52 2.96
C THR A 388 29.06 0.79 1.81
N ALA A 389 28.05 1.63 2.05
CA ALA A 389 27.06 2.02 1.04
C ALA A 389 27.10 3.54 0.81
N LYS A 390 27.09 3.95 -0.46
CA LYS A 390 26.96 5.35 -0.90
C LYS A 390 25.69 5.47 -1.74
N VAL A 391 24.88 6.50 -1.47
CA VAL A 391 23.76 6.91 -2.33
C VAL A 391 23.95 8.39 -2.64
N ASP A 392 24.28 8.69 -3.88
CA ASP A 392 24.40 10.04 -4.42
C ASP A 392 23.11 10.41 -5.14
N PHE A 393 22.49 11.52 -4.74
CA PHE A 393 21.37 12.13 -5.45
C PHE A 393 21.60 13.63 -5.65
N SER A 394 22.87 14.05 -5.72
CA SER A 394 23.24 15.45 -6.00
C SER A 394 22.85 15.88 -7.42
N GLY A 395 22.90 14.96 -8.37
CA GLY A 395 22.50 15.14 -9.77
C GLY A 395 20.99 15.10 -10.04
N ILE A 396 20.12 14.98 -9.04
CA ILE A 396 18.67 14.78 -9.24
C ILE A 396 17.93 15.92 -10.00
N ASN A 397 18.58 17.08 -10.17
CA ASN A 397 18.09 18.21 -10.96
C ASN A 397 18.61 18.22 -12.41
N THR A 398 19.41 17.21 -12.79
CA THR A 398 19.91 16.91 -14.13
C THR A 398 19.45 15.51 -14.54
N THR A 399 19.60 15.16 -15.81
CA THR A 399 19.24 13.81 -16.30
C THR A 399 20.15 12.73 -15.73
N ASP A 400 21.40 13.05 -15.41
CA ASP A 400 22.29 12.25 -14.55
C ASP A 400 21.84 12.36 -13.09
N ALA A 401 20.81 11.60 -12.72
CA ALA A 401 20.07 11.75 -11.47
C ALA A 401 20.89 11.43 -10.19
N GLY A 402 21.90 10.56 -10.29
CA GLY A 402 22.73 10.18 -9.15
C GLY A 402 23.51 8.88 -9.36
N SER A 403 23.87 8.22 -8.26
CA SER A 403 24.49 6.89 -8.26
C SER A 403 24.26 6.14 -6.94
N VAL A 404 24.43 4.82 -6.98
CA VAL A 404 24.45 3.96 -5.79
C VAL A 404 25.70 3.10 -5.84
N ALA A 405 26.39 2.93 -4.72
CA ALA A 405 27.56 2.04 -4.62
C ALA A 405 27.56 1.23 -3.33
N VAL A 406 27.97 -0.05 -3.41
CA VAL A 406 28.09 -0.95 -2.24
C VAL A 406 29.43 -1.67 -2.26
N LYS A 407 30.25 -1.50 -1.23
CA LYS A 407 31.51 -2.22 -1.05
C LYS A 407 31.42 -3.14 0.17
N ILE A 408 31.90 -4.37 0.05
CA ILE A 408 31.99 -5.32 1.15
C ILE A 408 33.46 -5.75 1.25
N GLU A 409 34.07 -5.52 2.41
CA GLU A 409 35.49 -5.76 2.67
C GLU A 409 35.67 -6.63 3.92
N ARG A 410 36.70 -7.49 3.93
CA ARG A 410 37.16 -8.17 5.15
C ARG A 410 38.20 -7.31 5.86
N VAL A 411 38.02 -7.14 7.17
CA VAL A 411 39.04 -6.63 8.08
C VAL A 411 39.64 -7.81 8.83
N LEU A 412 40.95 -7.96 8.73
CA LEU A 412 41.71 -8.99 9.43
C LEU A 412 42.46 -8.34 10.61
N VAL A 413 42.39 -8.98 11.77
CA VAL A 413 43.16 -8.62 12.96
C VAL A 413 44.20 -9.71 13.19
N THR A 414 45.48 -9.34 13.17
CA THR A 414 46.61 -10.23 13.47
C THR A 414 47.48 -9.64 14.58
N ASN A 415 48.21 -10.52 15.25
CA ASN A 415 49.34 -10.15 16.10
C ASN A 415 50.64 -10.53 15.38
N THR A 416 51.65 -9.67 15.48
CA THR A 416 52.98 -9.96 14.94
C THR A 416 53.66 -11.01 15.81
N THR A 417 53.74 -12.25 15.33
CA THR A 417 54.51 -13.31 15.99
C THR A 417 56.00 -12.99 15.87
N SER A 418 56.62 -12.44 16.92
CA SER A 418 58.09 -12.36 16.99
C SER A 418 58.67 -13.76 17.16
N THR A 419 58.90 -14.46 16.05
CA THR A 419 59.75 -15.64 16.01
C THR A 419 61.21 -15.20 16.16
N THR A 420 61.75 -15.42 17.36
CA THR A 420 63.18 -15.26 17.65
C THR A 420 63.98 -16.37 16.97
N SER A 421 64.08 -16.31 15.64
CA SER A 421 64.82 -17.28 14.83
C SER A 421 66.31 -16.95 14.85
N SER A 422 67.08 -17.73 15.61
CA SER A 422 68.54 -17.71 15.57
C SER A 422 69.05 -18.24 14.22
N THR A 423 69.59 -17.32 13.40
CA THR A 423 70.68 -17.50 12.42
C THR A 423 70.62 -18.72 11.48
N THR A 424 70.50 -18.47 10.17
CA THR A 424 71.64 -18.60 9.22
C THR A 424 71.35 -17.85 7.92
N THR A 425 72.32 -17.06 7.46
CA THR A 425 72.27 -16.27 6.23
C THR A 425 72.36 -17.13 4.97
N THR A 426 71.38 -17.04 4.09
CA THR A 426 71.59 -17.27 2.64
C THR A 426 70.86 -16.18 1.86
N THR A 427 71.64 -15.31 1.20
CA THR A 427 71.13 -14.21 0.37
C THR A 427 70.57 -14.71 -0.95
N THR A 428 69.38 -14.26 -1.37
CA THR A 428 69.06 -13.94 -2.77
C THR A 428 67.88 -12.95 -2.83
N THR A 429 68.09 -11.86 -3.55
CA THR A 429 67.15 -10.75 -3.78
C THR A 429 66.01 -11.13 -4.73
N THR A 430 64.77 -10.73 -4.40
CA THR A 430 63.82 -10.11 -5.36
C THR A 430 62.97 -9.05 -4.63
N THR A 431 62.56 -8.01 -5.34
CA THR A 431 62.12 -6.71 -4.79
C THR A 431 60.62 -6.64 -4.49
N GLU A 432 60.25 -6.18 -3.28
CA GLU A 432 58.93 -5.60 -2.99
C GLU A 432 59.01 -4.07 -2.95
N SER A 433 57.90 -3.42 -3.33
CA SER A 433 57.66 -1.99 -3.08
C SER A 433 56.29 -1.82 -2.42
N THR A 434 56.29 -1.64 -1.11
CA THR A 434 55.11 -1.18 -0.35
C THR A 434 55.35 0.26 0.10
N THR A 435 54.38 1.13 -0.14
CA THR A 435 54.43 2.53 0.29
C THR A 435 53.47 2.72 1.45
N SER A 436 54.02 2.93 2.65
CA SER A 436 53.26 3.30 3.84
C SER A 436 52.76 4.75 3.75
N THR A 437 51.61 5.03 4.37
CA THR A 437 51.38 6.36 4.96
C THR A 437 50.70 6.23 6.31
N THR A 438 51.28 6.89 7.30
CA THR A 438 50.93 6.85 8.72
C THR A 438 50.11 8.09 9.10
N GLU A 439 49.22 7.98 10.08
CA GLU A 439 49.14 9.03 11.12
C GLU A 439 48.64 8.47 12.46
N SER A 440 48.95 9.18 13.56
CA SER A 440 49.11 8.59 14.90
C SER A 440 48.75 9.56 16.02
N THR A 441 48.07 9.07 17.06
CA THR A 441 48.11 9.54 18.47
C THR A 441 47.44 8.46 19.34
N THR A 442 48.13 7.72 20.23
CA THR A 442 48.40 8.01 21.67
C THR A 442 47.21 8.65 22.41
N GLU A 443 46.78 8.25 23.62
CA GLU A 443 47.26 7.31 24.65
C GLU A 443 46.06 7.00 25.63
N SER A 444 46.05 6.13 26.65
CA SER A 444 47.08 5.30 27.32
C SER A 444 46.46 4.06 28.01
N THR A 445 47.26 3.35 28.82
CA THR A 445 46.94 2.15 29.65
C THR A 445 46.06 2.41 30.87
N THR A 446 45.29 1.41 31.34
CA THR A 446 45.56 0.66 32.60
C THR A 446 44.56 -0.50 32.77
N SER A 447 45.06 -1.69 33.14
CA SER A 447 44.23 -2.85 33.53
C SER A 447 44.06 -2.90 35.04
N SER A 448 42.85 -3.18 35.52
CA SER A 448 42.57 -3.56 36.92
C SER A 448 41.38 -4.51 36.99
N SER A 449 41.66 -5.77 37.33
CA SER A 449 40.66 -6.74 37.76
C SER A 449 40.26 -6.50 39.21
N THR A 450 38.95 -6.51 39.50
CA THR A 450 38.44 -6.79 40.85
C THR A 450 37.14 -7.58 40.77
N THR A 451 37.19 -8.81 41.26
CA THR A 451 36.02 -9.61 41.58
C THR A 451 35.42 -9.13 42.90
N SER A 452 34.11 -8.89 42.96
CA SER A 452 33.36 -8.81 44.22
C SER A 452 31.93 -9.29 44.01
N THR A 453 31.58 -10.34 44.74
CA THR A 453 30.22 -10.88 44.85
C THR A 453 29.49 -10.24 46.04
N THR A 454 28.15 -10.35 46.05
CA THR A 454 27.29 -10.58 47.24
C THR A 454 26.26 -9.50 47.59
N GLU A 455 25.02 -9.98 47.78
CA GLU A 455 23.87 -9.49 48.57
C GLU A 455 22.96 -8.32 48.11
N SER A 456 21.75 -8.74 47.70
CA SER A 456 20.42 -8.25 48.08
C SER A 456 20.24 -6.93 48.84
N THR A 457 19.31 -6.11 48.34
CA THR A 457 18.32 -5.44 49.20
C THR A 457 16.94 -5.45 48.54
N THR A 458 15.92 -5.80 49.32
CA THR A 458 14.50 -5.81 48.93
C THR A 458 13.82 -4.54 49.40
N SER A 459 13.01 -3.90 48.55
CA SER A 459 11.95 -2.95 48.93
C SER A 459 11.00 -2.84 47.72
N SER A 460 9.69 -3.16 47.76
CA SER A 460 8.68 -3.11 48.83
C SER A 460 8.24 -1.70 49.22
N THR A 461 7.46 -1.06 48.34
CA THR A 461 6.58 0.07 48.68
C THR A 461 5.22 -0.07 47.99
N THR A 462 4.33 -0.82 48.64
CA THR A 462 2.88 -0.62 48.54
C THR A 462 2.49 0.62 49.35
N THR A 463 1.45 1.37 48.95
CA THR A 463 0.40 1.97 49.84
C THR A 463 -0.59 2.81 49.01
N GLU A 464 -1.87 2.45 49.11
CA GLU A 464 -3.13 3.24 49.03
C GLU A 464 -3.32 4.33 47.94
N SER A 465 -4.35 4.26 47.09
CA SER A 465 -5.81 4.39 47.36
C SER A 465 -6.28 5.83 47.60
N THR A 466 -6.87 6.45 46.57
CA THR A 466 -7.88 7.52 46.72
C THR A 466 -9.05 7.27 45.78
N THR A 467 -10.20 6.95 46.37
CA THR A 467 -11.50 6.82 45.70
C THR A 467 -12.01 8.18 45.26
N SER A 468 -12.50 8.28 44.01
CA SER A 468 -13.33 9.40 43.54
C SER A 468 -14.54 8.88 42.79
N THR A 469 -15.60 8.58 43.55
CA THR A 469 -16.98 8.59 43.04
C THR A 469 -17.38 10.03 42.69
N THR A 470 -18.27 10.24 41.73
CA THR A 470 -19.49 11.07 41.88
C THR A 470 -20.23 11.27 40.54
N GLU A 471 -21.46 10.75 40.55
CA GLU A 471 -22.68 11.19 39.86
C GLU A 471 -22.80 11.28 38.33
N SER A 472 -23.72 10.44 37.85
CA SER A 472 -24.54 10.63 36.66
C SER A 472 -25.41 11.90 36.74
N THR A 473 -25.62 12.57 35.61
CA THR A 473 -26.85 13.36 35.40
C THR A 473 -27.50 12.98 34.08
N THR A 474 -28.60 12.22 34.19
CA THR A 474 -29.59 12.01 33.14
C THR A 474 -30.21 13.34 32.74
N SER A 475 -30.46 13.55 31.45
CA SER A 475 -31.33 14.62 30.96
C SER A 475 -32.42 14.01 30.10
N THR A 476 -33.67 14.10 30.56
CA THR A 476 -34.87 13.67 29.84
C THR A 476 -36.02 14.56 30.29
N THR A 477 -37.03 14.70 29.42
CA THR A 477 -38.31 15.40 29.68
C THR A 477 -38.14 16.95 29.82
N GLU A 478 -39.08 17.80 29.41
CA GLU A 478 -40.48 17.58 29.03
C GLU A 478 -41.00 18.65 28.04
N SER A 479 -42.16 18.36 27.44
CA SER A 479 -42.90 19.20 26.50
C SER A 479 -43.42 20.51 27.12
N THR A 480 -43.55 21.57 26.32
CA THR A 480 -44.53 22.65 26.59
C THR A 480 -45.38 22.97 25.36
N THR A 481 -46.68 22.88 25.56
CA THR A 481 -47.73 23.07 24.55
C THR A 481 -48.21 24.53 24.50
N SER A 482 -48.69 24.95 23.33
CA SER A 482 -49.78 25.91 23.11
C SER A 482 -49.93 27.16 24.01
N SER A 483 -49.88 28.34 23.39
CA SER A 483 -51.01 29.29 23.52
C SER A 483 -51.06 30.35 22.42
N THR A 484 -52.17 30.37 21.70
CA THR A 484 -52.66 31.47 20.86
C THR A 484 -52.75 32.79 21.63
N SER A 485 -52.48 33.92 20.97
CA SER A 485 -53.07 35.21 21.36
C SER A 485 -53.43 36.04 20.13
N SER A 486 -54.49 36.83 20.27
CA SER A 486 -55.22 37.43 19.15
C SER A 486 -55.08 38.96 19.12
N SER A 487 -55.14 39.52 17.91
CA SER A 487 -55.72 40.84 17.57
C SER A 487 -55.28 42.09 18.36
N THR A 488 -54.84 43.12 17.62
CA THR A 488 -55.46 44.44 17.73
C THR A 488 -55.49 45.15 16.37
N THR A 489 -56.69 45.54 15.96
CA THR A 489 -56.95 46.38 14.79
C THR A 489 -56.69 47.84 15.12
N SER A 490 -56.07 48.60 14.20
CA SER A 490 -56.00 50.06 14.28
C SER A 490 -56.46 50.67 12.96
N THR A 491 -57.69 51.18 12.95
CA THR A 491 -58.32 51.83 11.81
C THR A 491 -57.77 53.25 11.64
N THR A 492 -57.32 53.60 10.43
CA THR A 492 -57.09 55.01 10.06
C THR A 492 -57.70 55.24 8.67
N GLU A 493 -58.76 56.05 8.60
CA GLU A 493 -59.34 56.46 7.32
C GLU A 493 -58.49 57.56 6.69
N SER A 494 -58.13 57.41 5.41
CA SER A 494 -57.64 58.53 4.60
C SER A 494 -58.05 58.38 3.14
N THR A 495 -59.02 59.21 2.76
CA THR A 495 -59.25 59.81 1.43
C THR A 495 -58.85 59.04 0.17
N THR A 496 -59.87 58.68 -0.58
CA THR A 496 -59.85 58.14 -1.95
C THR A 496 -58.93 58.89 -2.92
N SER A 497 -57.98 58.17 -3.51
CA SER A 497 -57.47 58.43 -4.87
C SER A 497 -57.66 57.17 -5.70
N SER A 498 -58.53 57.24 -6.69
CA SER A 498 -58.87 56.12 -7.56
C SER A 498 -57.79 55.88 -8.61
N THR A 499 -56.81 55.03 -8.29
CA THR A 499 -55.98 54.37 -9.30
C THR A 499 -56.59 53.02 -9.64
N THR A 500 -56.78 52.76 -10.94
CA THR A 500 -57.29 51.48 -11.45
C THR A 500 -56.26 50.38 -11.22
N THR A 501 -56.28 49.76 -10.05
CA THR A 501 -55.42 48.61 -9.75
C THR A 501 -56.04 47.37 -10.37
N THR A 502 -55.54 46.97 -11.54
CA THR A 502 -55.71 45.59 -12.02
C THR A 502 -55.21 44.64 -10.95
N VAL A 503 -56.12 43.89 -10.35
CA VAL A 503 -55.78 42.76 -9.48
C VAL A 503 -54.91 41.81 -10.32
N PRO A 504 -53.69 41.46 -9.88
CA PRO A 504 -52.91 40.43 -10.55
C PRO A 504 -53.73 39.14 -10.65
N PRO A 505 -53.60 38.34 -11.72
CA PRO A 505 -54.27 37.04 -11.76
C PRO A 505 -53.88 36.23 -10.52
N GLU A 506 -54.83 35.51 -9.94
CA GLU A 506 -54.57 34.70 -8.75
C GLU A 506 -53.56 33.59 -9.11
N VAL A 507 -52.32 33.78 -8.67
CA VAL A 507 -51.19 32.95 -9.06
C VAL A 507 -51.17 31.70 -8.19
N VAL A 508 -51.59 30.56 -8.75
CA VAL A 508 -51.57 29.27 -8.04
C VAL A 508 -50.14 28.74 -7.95
N GLU A 509 -49.61 28.66 -6.74
CA GLU A 509 -48.33 28.01 -6.46
C GLU A 509 -48.45 26.49 -6.62
N THR A 510 -47.61 25.91 -7.47
CA THR A 510 -47.50 24.47 -7.69
C THR A 510 -46.19 23.94 -7.12
N THR A 511 -46.18 22.66 -6.74
CA THR A 511 -44.99 21.96 -6.27
C THR A 511 -44.64 20.86 -7.27
N SER A 512 -43.40 20.85 -7.74
CA SER A 512 -42.89 19.88 -8.72
C SER A 512 -41.65 19.17 -8.17
N ILE A 513 -41.69 17.84 -8.11
CA ILE A 513 -40.52 17.02 -7.77
C ILE A 513 -39.52 17.12 -8.93
N ILE A 514 -38.28 17.48 -8.61
CA ILE A 514 -37.18 17.63 -9.58
C ILE A 514 -36.14 16.52 -9.48
N LYS A 515 -36.05 15.83 -8.33
CA LYS A 515 -35.18 14.67 -8.13
C LYS A 515 -35.73 13.78 -7.03
N SER A 516 -35.72 12.47 -7.25
CA SER A 516 -35.99 11.45 -6.23
C SER A 516 -34.79 10.52 -6.14
N TYR A 517 -34.33 10.23 -4.92
CA TYR A 517 -33.20 9.34 -4.64
C TYR A 517 -33.31 8.74 -3.23
N VAL A 518 -32.50 7.74 -2.93
CA VAL A 518 -32.48 7.03 -1.64
C VAL A 518 -31.09 7.03 -1.02
N THR A 519 -31.02 7.15 0.30
CA THR A 519 -29.87 6.71 1.11
C THR A 519 -30.24 5.45 1.88
N ALA A 520 -29.34 4.48 1.99
CA ALA A 520 -29.56 3.23 2.73
C ALA A 520 -28.25 2.70 3.31
N ASP A 521 -28.32 2.08 4.48
CA ASP A 521 -27.22 1.31 5.08
C ASP A 521 -27.36 -0.16 4.70
N THR A 522 -26.33 -0.71 4.06
CA THR A 522 -26.31 -2.11 3.59
C THR A 522 -25.17 -2.91 4.23
N GLN A 523 -25.43 -4.15 4.62
CA GLN A 523 -24.43 -5.06 5.22
C GLN A 523 -24.22 -6.31 4.36
N PRO A 524 -22.98 -6.79 4.19
CA PRO A 524 -22.71 -8.03 3.46
C PRO A 524 -23.21 -9.25 4.23
N ALA A 525 -23.58 -10.31 3.50
CA ALA A 525 -23.90 -11.60 4.11
C ALA A 525 -23.62 -12.79 3.19
N TYR A 526 -23.53 -13.95 3.81
CA TYR A 526 -23.22 -15.23 3.17
C TYR A 526 -24.48 -16.06 2.96
N TYR A 527 -24.53 -16.76 1.83
CA TYR A 527 -25.62 -17.64 1.41
C TYR A 527 -25.07 -18.91 0.78
N VAL A 528 -25.81 -20.00 0.92
CA VAL A 528 -25.60 -21.19 0.07
C VAL A 528 -26.50 -21.11 -1.16
N SER A 529 -26.06 -21.65 -2.28
CA SER A 529 -26.78 -21.68 -3.57
C SER A 529 -28.15 -22.37 -3.50
N ILE A 530 -28.41 -23.13 -2.43
CA ILE A 530 -29.69 -23.78 -2.14
C ILE A 530 -30.57 -22.99 -1.16
N GLU A 531 -30.39 -21.68 -1.01
CA GLU A 531 -31.33 -20.80 -0.28
C GLU A 531 -32.35 -20.13 -1.23
N ASP A 532 -33.60 -20.03 -0.76
CA ASP A 532 -34.75 -19.53 -1.54
C ASP A 532 -35.07 -18.04 -1.30
N ALA A 533 -34.34 -17.34 -0.41
CA ALA A 533 -34.54 -15.92 -0.13
C ALA A 533 -33.27 -15.25 0.42
N PHE A 534 -33.11 -13.96 0.14
CA PHE A 534 -32.16 -13.09 0.82
C PHE A 534 -32.78 -12.48 2.09
N ASP A 535 -31.94 -12.26 3.11
CA ASP A 535 -32.33 -11.69 4.40
C ASP A 535 -32.46 -10.16 4.32
N LYS A 536 -33.65 -9.65 4.62
CA LYS A 536 -33.93 -8.20 4.64
C LYS A 536 -33.15 -7.45 5.73
N ALA A 537 -32.67 -8.12 6.78
CA ALA A 537 -31.86 -7.51 7.83
C ALA A 537 -30.52 -6.93 7.32
N GLN A 538 -30.10 -7.30 6.10
CA GLN A 538 -28.97 -6.67 5.42
C GLN A 538 -29.22 -5.21 5.00
N ILE A 539 -30.46 -4.71 5.05
CA ILE A 539 -30.83 -3.36 4.65
C ILE A 539 -31.44 -2.61 5.83
N SER A 540 -30.99 -1.39 6.08
CA SER A 540 -31.47 -0.52 7.16
C SER A 540 -31.41 0.96 6.77
N ASN A 541 -32.08 1.82 7.54
CA ASN A 541 -32.05 3.28 7.40
C ASN A 541 -32.32 3.78 5.96
N VAL A 542 -33.30 3.18 5.28
CA VAL A 542 -33.66 3.51 3.90
C VAL A 542 -34.53 4.75 3.87
N VAL A 543 -33.94 5.89 3.53
CA VAL A 543 -34.63 7.18 3.45
C VAL A 543 -34.78 7.58 1.98
N LEU A 544 -36.03 7.79 1.56
CA LEU A 544 -36.39 8.41 0.28
C LEU A 544 -36.30 9.93 0.42
N HIS A 545 -35.56 10.57 -0.49
CA HIS A 545 -35.41 12.02 -0.63
C HIS A 545 -36.09 12.50 -1.91
N GLU A 546 -37.16 13.29 -1.78
CA GLU A 546 -37.82 13.96 -2.89
C GLU A 546 -37.52 15.46 -2.84
N ARG A 547 -36.60 15.92 -3.68
CA ARG A 547 -36.34 17.35 -3.86
C ARG A 547 -37.39 17.95 -4.77
N TYR A 548 -37.97 19.05 -4.33
CA TYR A 548 -39.02 19.76 -5.06
C TYR A 548 -38.71 21.25 -5.18
N ILE A 549 -39.23 21.83 -6.26
CA ILE A 549 -39.36 23.27 -6.41
C ILE A 549 -40.82 23.66 -6.17
N LYS A 550 -41.02 24.76 -5.47
CA LYS A 550 -42.28 25.51 -5.47
C LYS A 550 -42.17 26.62 -6.48
N GLY A 551 -43.26 26.90 -7.19
CA GLY A 551 -43.24 27.92 -8.21
C GLY A 551 -44.62 28.16 -8.82
N TYR A 552 -44.65 28.99 -9.85
CA TYR A 552 -45.87 29.34 -10.55
C TYR A 552 -45.59 29.76 -11.98
N GLU A 553 -46.61 29.65 -12.84
CA GLU A 553 -46.53 30.06 -14.23
C GLU A 553 -47.21 31.42 -14.44
N ILE A 554 -46.52 32.35 -15.11
CA ILE A 554 -47.12 33.59 -15.62
C ILE A 554 -46.74 33.72 -17.10
N ASN A 555 -47.73 33.83 -17.97
CA ASN A 555 -47.57 34.05 -19.41
C ASN A 555 -46.63 33.03 -20.11
N GLY A 556 -46.74 31.74 -19.82
CA GLY A 556 -45.89 30.70 -20.43
C GLY A 556 -44.48 30.58 -19.82
N LYS A 557 -44.22 31.26 -18.70
CA LYS A 557 -42.90 31.28 -18.03
C LYS A 557 -43.04 30.84 -16.57
N ASN A 558 -42.25 29.85 -16.20
CA ASN A 558 -42.17 29.33 -14.83
C ASN A 558 -41.25 30.20 -13.95
N TYR A 559 -41.70 30.47 -12.73
CA TYR A 559 -40.98 31.20 -11.69
C TYR A 559 -40.86 30.28 -10.47
N VAL A 560 -39.65 30.16 -9.90
CA VAL A 560 -39.42 29.39 -8.67
C VAL A 560 -39.55 30.33 -7.48
N SER A 561 -40.45 30.00 -6.55
CA SER A 561 -40.73 30.72 -5.30
C SER A 561 -39.97 30.13 -4.11
N GLY A 562 -39.58 28.87 -4.17
CA GLY A 562 -38.76 28.21 -3.15
C GLY A 562 -38.32 26.81 -3.55
N GLU A 563 -37.40 26.24 -2.78
CA GLU A 563 -36.91 24.86 -2.93
C GLU A 563 -37.03 24.15 -1.59
N GLY A 564 -37.19 22.82 -1.63
CA GLY A 564 -37.26 22.00 -0.43
C GLY A 564 -37.01 20.53 -0.72
N GLU A 565 -36.92 19.74 0.35
CA GLU A 565 -36.75 18.29 0.28
C GLU A 565 -37.76 17.66 1.26
N ASN A 566 -38.54 16.69 0.76
CA ASN A 566 -39.30 15.80 1.62
C ASN A 566 -38.46 14.54 1.84
N THR A 567 -38.35 14.10 3.10
CA THR A 567 -37.73 12.82 3.44
C THR A 567 -38.76 11.86 4.01
N LYS A 568 -38.73 10.59 3.57
CA LYS A 568 -39.60 9.53 4.08
C LYS A 568 -38.76 8.27 4.36
N ASP A 569 -38.83 7.73 5.57
CA ASP A 569 -38.34 6.38 5.85
C ASP A 569 -39.22 5.35 5.09
N ILE A 570 -38.58 4.53 4.27
CA ILE A 570 -39.18 3.46 3.48
C ILE A 570 -38.56 2.09 3.80
N THR A 571 -37.81 1.95 4.92
CA THR A 571 -37.09 0.73 5.31
C THR A 571 -38.02 -0.49 5.40
N ALA A 572 -39.27 -0.31 5.82
CA ALA A 572 -40.25 -1.40 5.88
C ALA A 572 -40.73 -1.88 4.49
N ASP A 573 -40.67 -1.01 3.47
CA ASP A 573 -41.22 -1.24 2.13
C ASP A 573 -40.23 -1.98 1.20
N VAL A 574 -38.95 -2.10 1.59
CA VAL A 574 -37.89 -2.64 0.71
C VAL A 574 -37.84 -4.17 0.62
N ASN A 575 -37.28 -4.67 -0.48
CA ASN A 575 -37.02 -6.10 -0.75
C ASN A 575 -35.97 -6.27 -1.86
N PHE A 576 -35.66 -7.52 -2.22
CA PHE A 576 -34.71 -7.89 -3.29
C PHE A 576 -35.40 -8.25 -4.63
N GLY A 577 -36.65 -7.80 -4.82
CA GLY A 577 -37.45 -8.13 -6.00
C GLY A 577 -37.71 -9.63 -6.09
N LEU A 578 -37.33 -10.22 -7.23
CA LEU A 578 -37.41 -11.67 -7.48
C LEU A 578 -36.06 -12.38 -7.28
N ALA A 579 -35.02 -11.68 -6.82
CA ALA A 579 -33.70 -12.27 -6.63
C ALA A 579 -33.66 -13.18 -5.39
N THR A 580 -33.08 -14.35 -5.55
CA THR A 580 -32.82 -15.34 -4.49
C THR A 580 -31.39 -15.86 -4.63
N PRO A 581 -30.77 -16.41 -3.58
CA PRO A 581 -29.46 -17.04 -3.70
C PRO A 581 -29.42 -18.09 -4.82
N SER A 582 -30.46 -18.93 -4.94
CA SER A 582 -30.57 -19.97 -5.95
C SER A 582 -30.70 -19.49 -7.40
N ASN A 583 -31.24 -18.29 -7.66
CA ASN A 583 -31.32 -17.72 -9.01
C ASN A 583 -30.25 -16.66 -9.30
N THR A 584 -29.49 -16.25 -8.29
CA THR A 584 -28.37 -15.31 -8.41
C THR A 584 -27.02 -16.04 -8.57
N TYR A 585 -26.88 -17.22 -7.96
CA TYR A 585 -25.67 -18.05 -8.07
C TYR A 585 -25.39 -18.47 -9.53
N GLN A 586 -24.13 -18.29 -9.96
CA GLN A 586 -23.65 -18.66 -11.30
C GLN A 586 -22.59 -19.75 -11.19
N SER A 587 -22.99 -20.99 -11.51
CA SER A 587 -22.10 -22.16 -11.49
C SER A 587 -20.90 -21.96 -12.44
N GLY A 588 -19.69 -22.14 -11.92
CA GLY A 588 -18.44 -21.97 -12.67
C GLY A 588 -17.94 -20.52 -12.75
N SER A 589 -18.53 -19.60 -11.98
CA SER A 589 -17.99 -18.26 -11.78
C SER A 589 -16.69 -18.31 -10.99
N THR A 590 -15.68 -17.53 -11.40
CA THR A 590 -14.45 -17.32 -10.61
C THR A 590 -14.62 -16.31 -9.47
N SER A 591 -15.82 -15.73 -9.32
CA SER A 591 -16.21 -14.85 -8.21
C SER A 591 -17.47 -15.36 -7.54
N PHE A 592 -17.44 -15.49 -6.22
CA PHE A 592 -18.61 -15.82 -5.40
C PHE A 592 -19.32 -14.57 -4.85
N LYS A 593 -18.79 -13.36 -5.13
CA LYS A 593 -19.41 -12.09 -4.75
C LYS A 593 -20.38 -11.62 -5.84
N TYR A 594 -21.57 -11.19 -5.41
CA TYR A 594 -22.65 -10.62 -6.23
C TYR A 594 -23.16 -9.32 -5.62
N GLU A 595 -23.73 -8.43 -6.44
CA GLU A 595 -24.38 -7.18 -6.00
C GLU A 595 -25.88 -7.26 -6.31
N VAL A 596 -26.72 -7.39 -5.29
CA VAL A 596 -28.17 -7.60 -5.45
C VAL A 596 -28.90 -6.25 -5.34
N PRO A 597 -29.67 -5.82 -6.36
CA PRO A 597 -30.38 -4.55 -6.31
C PRO A 597 -31.52 -4.55 -5.28
N VAL A 598 -31.66 -3.43 -4.57
CA VAL A 598 -32.76 -3.18 -3.63
C VAL A 598 -33.94 -2.57 -4.37
N TYR A 599 -35.14 -3.04 -4.06
CA TYR A 599 -36.41 -2.59 -4.63
C TYR A 599 -37.33 -2.00 -3.56
N ALA A 600 -38.14 -1.02 -3.94
CA ALA A 600 -39.39 -0.66 -3.24
C ALA A 600 -40.50 -0.47 -4.27
N ASN A 601 -41.74 -0.84 -3.94
CA ASN A 601 -42.91 -0.74 -4.83
C ASN A 601 -42.74 -1.39 -6.24
N GLY A 602 -41.80 -2.33 -6.39
CA GLY A 602 -41.49 -3.00 -7.66
C GLY A 602 -40.43 -2.33 -8.53
N GLU A 603 -39.90 -1.16 -8.12
CA GLU A 603 -38.83 -0.45 -8.84
C GLU A 603 -37.49 -0.53 -8.09
N VAL A 604 -36.38 -0.53 -8.85
CA VAL A 604 -35.02 -0.53 -8.28
C VAL A 604 -34.70 0.83 -7.68
N LEU A 605 -34.29 0.86 -6.42
CA LEU A 605 -33.92 2.09 -5.72
C LEU A 605 -32.63 2.67 -6.29
N LYS A 606 -32.59 4.01 -6.37
CA LYS A 606 -31.49 4.79 -6.93
C LYS A 606 -30.85 5.68 -5.88
N ASP A 607 -29.52 5.72 -5.86
CA ASP A 607 -28.78 6.68 -5.04
C ASP A 607 -28.80 8.10 -5.63
N ILE A 608 -28.13 9.05 -4.96
CA ILE A 608 -28.06 10.44 -5.42
C ILE A 608 -27.34 10.60 -6.78
N ASP A 609 -26.52 9.63 -7.20
CA ASP A 609 -25.82 9.60 -8.49
C ASP A 609 -26.64 8.90 -9.59
N GLY A 610 -27.78 8.29 -9.26
CA GLY A 610 -28.61 7.51 -10.18
C GLY A 610 -28.16 6.05 -10.37
N LYS A 611 -27.19 5.57 -9.57
CA LYS A 611 -26.77 4.16 -9.54
C LYS A 611 -27.78 3.34 -8.74
N ASN A 612 -27.81 2.02 -8.98
CA ASN A 612 -28.68 1.13 -8.21
C ASN A 612 -28.15 1.04 -6.76
N VAL A 613 -29.02 1.18 -5.78
CA VAL A 613 -28.72 0.74 -4.40
C VAL A 613 -28.62 -0.79 -4.45
N THR A 614 -27.47 -1.33 -4.03
CA THR A 614 -27.19 -2.78 -4.06
C THR A 614 -26.69 -3.26 -2.71
N VAL A 615 -26.90 -4.53 -2.42
CA VAL A 615 -26.33 -5.24 -1.28
C VAL A 615 -25.33 -6.26 -1.80
N THR A 616 -24.10 -6.19 -1.29
CA THR A 616 -23.09 -7.24 -1.53
C THR A 616 -23.52 -8.54 -0.86
N VAL A 617 -23.51 -9.65 -1.59
CA VAL A 617 -23.73 -11.00 -1.04
C VAL A 617 -22.65 -11.95 -1.55
N TYR A 618 -22.38 -13.00 -0.79
CA TYR A 618 -21.51 -14.11 -1.22
C TYR A 618 -22.34 -15.39 -1.32
N ILE A 619 -22.25 -16.09 -2.46
CA ILE A 619 -23.08 -17.27 -2.77
C ILE A 619 -22.23 -18.38 -3.42
N ALA A 620 -22.25 -19.57 -2.84
CA ALA A 620 -21.49 -20.75 -3.28
C ALA A 620 -22.21 -22.05 -2.90
N LEU A 621 -21.63 -23.21 -3.22
CA LEU A 621 -22.19 -24.51 -2.84
C LEU A 621 -21.97 -24.77 -1.34
N LYS A 622 -22.98 -25.31 -0.63
CA LYS A 622 -22.78 -25.77 0.75
C LYS A 622 -21.73 -26.90 0.75
N GLY A 623 -20.69 -26.77 1.56
CA GLY A 623 -19.56 -27.71 1.63
C GLY A 623 -18.35 -27.37 0.75
N ASP A 624 -18.45 -26.38 -0.15
CA ASP A 624 -17.34 -25.88 -0.98
C ASP A 624 -16.41 -25.03 -0.10
N ALA A 625 -15.39 -25.66 0.46
CA ALA A 625 -14.46 -25.02 1.39
C ALA A 625 -13.23 -24.47 0.67
N ASN A 626 -12.87 -25.02 -0.50
CA ASN A 626 -11.74 -24.56 -1.32
C ASN A 626 -12.13 -23.44 -2.32
N LEU A 627 -13.42 -23.09 -2.41
CA LEU A 627 -14.00 -22.07 -3.28
C LEU A 627 -13.67 -22.30 -4.76
N ASP A 628 -13.96 -23.50 -5.27
CA ASP A 628 -13.75 -23.87 -6.69
C ASP A 628 -15.05 -24.14 -7.49
N ASN A 629 -16.23 -24.00 -6.88
CA ASN A 629 -17.57 -24.36 -7.40
C ASN A 629 -17.85 -25.87 -7.46
N LEU A 630 -17.05 -26.71 -6.83
CA LEU A 630 -17.30 -28.13 -6.62
C LEU A 630 -17.45 -28.42 -5.12
N VAL A 631 -18.00 -29.59 -4.80
CA VAL A 631 -18.01 -30.11 -3.42
C VAL A 631 -17.52 -31.55 -3.50
N ASP A 632 -16.26 -31.77 -3.14
CA ASP A 632 -15.61 -33.07 -3.30
C ASP A 632 -14.75 -33.52 -2.11
N SER A 633 -13.96 -34.58 -2.33
CA SER A 633 -13.07 -35.13 -1.30
C SER A 633 -11.94 -34.17 -0.85
N ASN A 634 -11.59 -33.16 -1.64
CA ASN A 634 -10.61 -32.13 -1.30
C ASN A 634 -11.14 -31.21 -0.21
N ASP A 635 -12.40 -30.80 -0.28
CA ASP A 635 -13.07 -30.01 0.76
C ASP A 635 -13.10 -30.75 2.09
N ALA A 636 -13.59 -32.00 2.08
CA ALA A 636 -13.61 -32.85 3.26
C ALA A 636 -12.21 -33.02 3.88
N SER A 637 -11.19 -33.27 3.04
CA SER A 637 -9.80 -33.42 3.48
C SER A 637 -9.21 -32.12 4.03
N GLN A 638 -9.61 -30.97 3.47
CA GLN A 638 -9.19 -29.64 3.90
C GLN A 638 -9.81 -29.25 5.23
N VAL A 639 -11.12 -29.46 5.40
CA VAL A 639 -11.84 -29.25 6.67
C VAL A 639 -11.26 -30.12 7.77
N LEU A 640 -10.98 -31.41 7.49
CA LEU A 640 -10.34 -32.32 8.44
C LEU A 640 -8.92 -31.85 8.82
N ALA A 641 -8.13 -31.37 7.85
CA ALA A 641 -6.78 -30.85 8.10
C ALA A 641 -6.79 -29.54 8.89
N TYR A 642 -7.78 -28.67 8.68
CA TYR A 642 -8.00 -27.47 9.49
C TYR A 642 -8.35 -27.83 10.94
N TYR A 643 -9.37 -28.70 11.13
CA TYR A 643 -9.77 -29.19 12.45
C TYR A 643 -8.59 -29.81 13.22
N ALA A 644 -7.79 -30.66 12.56
CA ALA A 644 -6.62 -31.30 13.19
C ALA A 644 -5.54 -30.28 13.64
N LYS A 645 -5.30 -29.22 12.84
CA LYS A 645 -4.38 -28.14 13.20
C LYS A 645 -4.89 -27.33 14.39
N VAL A 646 -6.13 -26.84 14.33
CA VAL A 646 -6.72 -26.00 15.39
C VAL A 646 -6.84 -26.77 16.71
N SER A 647 -7.22 -28.06 16.65
CA SER A 647 -7.31 -28.95 17.82
C SER A 647 -5.96 -29.25 18.47
N THR A 648 -4.85 -28.98 17.79
CA THR A 648 -3.50 -29.21 18.33
C THR A 648 -3.01 -27.95 19.05
N ASN A 649 -2.59 -28.09 20.31
CA ASN A 649 -1.92 -27.06 21.11
C ASN A 649 -2.67 -25.72 21.31
N ASN A 650 -4.01 -25.70 21.28
CA ASN A 650 -4.81 -24.47 21.40
C ASN A 650 -4.43 -23.41 20.33
N THR A 651 -4.17 -23.86 19.10
CA THR A 651 -3.82 -22.99 17.98
C THR A 651 -4.99 -22.05 17.65
N ASP A 652 -4.69 -20.75 17.54
CA ASP A 652 -5.69 -19.72 17.18
C ASP A 652 -6.26 -20.00 15.78
N VAL A 653 -7.58 -20.03 15.66
CA VAL A 653 -8.35 -20.12 14.41
C VAL A 653 -7.97 -19.05 13.37
N TYR A 654 -7.53 -17.87 13.83
CA TYR A 654 -7.03 -16.79 12.99
C TYR A 654 -5.52 -16.86 12.69
N SER A 655 -4.85 -17.96 13.08
CA SER A 655 -3.50 -18.29 12.62
C SER A 655 -3.47 -19.37 11.52
N VAL A 656 -4.61 -19.96 11.18
CA VAL A 656 -4.74 -21.07 10.22
C VAL A 656 -5.76 -20.74 9.13
N ASN A 657 -5.35 -20.86 7.86
CA ASN A 657 -6.30 -20.92 6.74
C ASN A 657 -7.02 -22.28 6.75
N LEU A 658 -8.35 -22.22 6.75
CA LEU A 658 -9.24 -23.29 6.33
C LEU A 658 -9.17 -23.44 4.81
N SER A 659 -9.41 -22.37 4.07
CA SER A 659 -9.50 -22.42 2.61
C SER A 659 -8.15 -22.38 1.93
N LYS A 660 -7.97 -23.23 0.91
CA LYS A 660 -6.85 -23.18 -0.03
C LYS A 660 -7.12 -22.29 -1.25
N SER A 661 -8.28 -21.62 -1.33
CA SER A 661 -8.58 -20.72 -2.43
C SER A 661 -7.58 -19.57 -2.51
N ALA A 662 -7.21 -19.17 -3.73
CA ALA A 662 -6.49 -17.91 -3.93
C ALA A 662 -7.31 -16.67 -3.51
N LEU A 663 -8.64 -16.81 -3.40
CA LEU A 663 -9.54 -15.77 -2.88
C LEU A 663 -9.38 -15.58 -1.35
N ALA A 664 -9.07 -16.66 -0.62
CA ALA A 664 -8.90 -16.69 0.83
C ALA A 664 -7.48 -16.26 1.24
N THR A 665 -7.12 -15.03 0.90
CA THR A 665 -5.76 -14.47 1.02
C THR A 665 -5.14 -14.45 2.41
N SER A 666 -5.93 -14.62 3.48
CA SER A 666 -5.45 -14.72 4.86
C SER A 666 -6.47 -15.42 5.78
N PRO A 667 -6.07 -15.86 7.00
CA PRO A 667 -6.98 -16.48 7.96
C PRO A 667 -8.15 -15.58 8.41
N THR A 668 -8.07 -14.28 8.16
CA THR A 668 -9.04 -13.24 8.53
C THR A 668 -9.73 -12.60 7.31
N SER A 669 -9.54 -13.15 6.11
CA SER A 669 -10.09 -12.59 4.87
C SER A 669 -11.59 -12.90 4.73
N GLU A 670 -12.32 -12.04 4.02
CA GLU A 670 -13.78 -12.20 3.83
C GLU A 670 -14.15 -13.53 3.14
N TYR A 671 -13.30 -14.01 2.22
CA TYR A 671 -13.47 -15.31 1.58
C TYR A 671 -13.12 -16.50 2.48
N GLU A 672 -12.26 -16.31 3.48
CA GLU A 672 -11.96 -17.33 4.49
C GLU A 672 -13.11 -17.44 5.52
N GLU A 673 -13.70 -16.30 5.92
CA GLU A 673 -14.94 -16.26 6.70
C GLU A 673 -16.12 -16.90 5.94
N PHE A 674 -16.20 -16.65 4.63
CA PHE A 674 -17.19 -17.26 3.77
C PHE A 674 -16.97 -18.78 3.62
N ALA A 675 -15.74 -19.23 3.36
CA ALA A 675 -15.41 -20.67 3.33
C ALA A 675 -15.71 -21.36 4.67
N ALA A 676 -15.50 -20.68 5.79
CA ALA A 676 -15.89 -21.19 7.11
C ALA A 676 -17.41 -21.34 7.25
N PHE A 677 -18.21 -20.40 6.73
CA PHE A 677 -19.66 -20.54 6.65
C PHE A 677 -20.12 -21.69 5.74
N LEU A 678 -19.42 -21.96 4.64
CA LEU A 678 -19.75 -23.07 3.73
C LEU A 678 -19.36 -24.44 4.29
N ALA A 679 -18.25 -24.49 5.04
CA ALA A 679 -17.70 -25.71 5.66
C ALA A 679 -18.42 -26.14 6.94
N ASP A 680 -19.02 -25.21 7.69
CA ASP A 680 -19.87 -25.43 8.86
C ASP A 680 -21.22 -26.06 8.44
N VAL A 681 -21.15 -27.31 8.00
CA VAL A 681 -22.28 -28.05 7.45
C VAL A 681 -23.11 -28.74 8.53
N HIS A 682 -22.51 -29.03 9.68
CA HIS A 682 -23.06 -29.78 10.80
C HIS A 682 -23.09 -28.98 12.10
N TYR A 683 -24.29 -28.74 12.60
CA TYR A 683 -24.53 -28.18 13.92
C TYR A 683 -25.42 -29.11 14.76
N GLY A 684 -25.21 -29.06 16.08
CA GLY A 684 -26.08 -29.74 17.04
C GLY A 684 -27.53 -29.23 16.96
N ALA A 685 -28.50 -30.08 17.31
CA ALA A 685 -29.93 -29.78 17.14
C ALA A 685 -30.41 -28.54 17.92
N ASP A 686 -29.65 -28.10 18.92
CA ASP A 686 -29.94 -26.94 19.77
C ASP A 686 -29.19 -25.66 19.33
N LYS A 687 -28.45 -25.70 18.22
CA LYS A 687 -27.64 -24.57 17.70
C LYS A 687 -28.02 -24.23 16.26
N ASN A 688 -28.82 -23.16 16.09
CA ASN A 688 -28.83 -22.45 14.81
C ASN A 688 -27.64 -21.47 14.81
N VAL A 689 -26.63 -21.73 13.98
CA VAL A 689 -25.52 -20.80 13.78
C VAL A 689 -25.94 -19.76 12.74
N GLU A 690 -26.02 -18.49 13.12
CA GLU A 690 -26.42 -17.42 12.20
C GLU A 690 -25.40 -17.23 11.07
N ARG A 691 -25.85 -16.72 9.91
CA ARG A 691 -24.96 -16.38 8.77
C ARG A 691 -23.93 -15.29 9.11
N SER A 692 -24.21 -14.49 10.14
CA SER A 692 -23.38 -13.43 10.71
C SER A 692 -22.19 -13.95 11.54
N VAL A 693 -22.24 -15.22 12.00
CA VAL A 693 -21.22 -15.79 12.89
C VAL A 693 -19.89 -15.94 12.14
N LYS A 694 -18.82 -15.42 12.75
CA LYS A 694 -17.45 -15.48 12.24
C LYS A 694 -16.76 -16.80 12.58
N LYS A 695 -15.71 -17.14 11.83
CA LYS A 695 -15.00 -18.43 11.85
C LYS A 695 -14.58 -18.88 13.24
N ASP A 696 -14.19 -17.95 14.10
CA ASP A 696 -13.78 -18.21 15.48
C ASP A 696 -14.89 -18.74 16.39
N ASN A 697 -16.14 -18.44 16.05
CA ASN A 697 -17.34 -18.86 16.77
C ASN A 697 -18.09 -20.00 16.06
N ARG A 698 -17.56 -20.52 14.94
CA ARG A 698 -18.07 -21.73 14.25
C ARG A 698 -17.39 -22.98 14.81
N LEU A 699 -18.16 -24.06 14.98
CA LEU A 699 -17.62 -25.36 15.37
C LEU A 699 -17.35 -26.18 14.11
N ILE A 700 -16.21 -25.92 13.47
CA ILE A 700 -15.79 -26.66 12.27
C ILE A 700 -14.93 -27.85 12.73
N ASP A 701 -15.49 -29.06 12.67
CA ASP A 701 -14.87 -30.26 13.22
C ASP A 701 -14.85 -31.48 12.27
N SER A 702 -14.47 -32.65 12.79
CA SER A 702 -14.39 -33.88 12.00
C SER A 702 -15.74 -34.38 11.45
N ASN A 703 -16.86 -33.97 12.05
CA ASN A 703 -18.20 -34.27 11.56
C ASN A 703 -18.47 -33.52 10.26
N ASP A 704 -18.12 -32.24 10.16
CA ASP A 704 -18.27 -31.46 8.93
C ASP A 704 -17.54 -32.12 7.75
N ALA A 705 -16.27 -32.47 7.96
CA ALA A 705 -15.47 -33.21 6.99
C ALA A 705 -16.14 -34.54 6.59
N ALA A 706 -16.67 -35.30 7.55
CA ALA A 706 -17.35 -36.56 7.28
C ALA A 706 -18.67 -36.38 6.51
N TYR A 707 -19.43 -35.33 6.80
CA TYR A 707 -20.69 -35.02 6.11
C TYR A 707 -20.45 -34.46 4.70
N ILE A 708 -19.41 -33.64 4.47
CA ILE A 708 -18.97 -33.22 3.13
C ILE A 708 -18.56 -34.45 2.30
N LEU A 709 -17.76 -35.36 2.88
CA LEU A 709 -17.37 -36.60 2.19
C LEU A 709 -18.59 -37.50 1.88
N ALA A 710 -19.54 -37.61 2.81
CA ALA A 710 -20.77 -38.38 2.62
C ALA A 710 -21.73 -37.76 1.60
N PHE A 711 -21.74 -36.43 1.46
CA PHE A 711 -22.43 -35.72 0.40
C PHE A 711 -21.78 -36.02 -0.96
N TYR A 712 -20.46 -35.83 -1.09
CA TYR A 712 -19.71 -36.13 -2.31
C TYR A 712 -19.89 -37.58 -2.78
N ALA A 713 -19.79 -38.54 -1.85
CA ALA A 713 -19.96 -39.97 -2.14
C ALA A 713 -21.39 -40.30 -2.64
N ARG A 714 -22.43 -39.67 -2.07
CA ARG A 714 -23.80 -39.80 -2.58
C ARG A 714 -23.97 -39.13 -3.94
N ARG A 715 -23.53 -37.89 -4.09
CA ARG A 715 -23.64 -37.08 -5.32
C ARG A 715 -22.93 -37.72 -6.52
N SER A 716 -21.88 -38.51 -6.26
CA SER A 716 -21.14 -39.29 -7.26
C SER A 716 -21.80 -40.64 -7.61
N SER A 717 -22.81 -41.09 -6.88
CA SER A 717 -23.51 -42.36 -7.13
C SER A 717 -24.69 -42.17 -8.10
N ALA A 718 -24.85 -43.14 -9.01
CA ALA A 718 -25.93 -43.15 -10.00
C ALA A 718 -27.34 -43.10 -9.37
N ASP A 719 -27.50 -43.61 -8.13
CA ASP A 719 -28.76 -43.58 -7.37
C ASP A 719 -29.24 -42.15 -7.03
N TYR A 720 -28.36 -41.15 -7.14
CA TYR A 720 -28.61 -39.76 -6.77
C TYR A 720 -28.66 -38.80 -7.96
N ASN A 721 -28.48 -39.28 -9.19
CA ASN A 721 -28.51 -38.45 -10.41
C ASN A 721 -29.80 -37.63 -10.59
N GLY A 722 -30.91 -38.04 -9.97
CA GLY A 722 -32.20 -37.33 -10.00
C GLY A 722 -32.52 -36.51 -8.75
N LYS A 723 -31.60 -36.39 -7.77
CA LYS A 723 -31.80 -35.62 -6.53
C LYS A 723 -31.13 -34.25 -6.62
N THR A 724 -31.73 -33.23 -6.00
CA THR A 724 -31.09 -31.91 -5.86
C THR A 724 -30.06 -31.91 -4.73
N ASP A 725 -29.14 -30.96 -4.70
CA ASP A 725 -28.19 -30.81 -3.58
C ASP A 725 -28.90 -30.61 -2.24
N ARG A 726 -30.05 -29.92 -2.25
CA ARG A 726 -30.90 -29.76 -1.06
C ARG A 726 -31.41 -31.12 -0.57
N ASP A 727 -31.84 -32.01 -1.46
CA ASP A 727 -32.29 -33.36 -1.10
C ASP A 727 -31.15 -34.21 -0.54
N ILE A 728 -29.95 -34.14 -1.14
CA ILE A 728 -28.78 -34.91 -0.71
C ILE A 728 -28.30 -34.41 0.65
N TRP A 729 -28.12 -33.10 0.84
CA TRP A 729 -27.76 -32.52 2.14
C TRP A 729 -28.79 -32.84 3.22
N ASN A 730 -30.09 -32.76 2.91
CA ASN A 730 -31.17 -33.16 3.82
C ASN A 730 -31.17 -34.67 4.15
N GLU A 731 -30.57 -35.52 3.34
CA GLU A 731 -30.41 -36.95 3.64
C GLU A 731 -29.11 -37.25 4.40
N VAL A 732 -28.03 -36.57 4.05
CA VAL A 732 -26.71 -36.65 4.69
C VAL A 732 -26.78 -36.19 6.14
N LEU A 733 -27.47 -35.08 6.42
CA LEU A 733 -27.55 -34.43 7.73
C LEU A 733 -28.70 -34.94 8.62
N LYS A 734 -29.53 -35.88 8.13
CA LYS A 734 -30.52 -36.55 8.98
C LYS A 734 -29.81 -37.39 10.03
N LYS A 735 -30.09 -37.13 11.30
CA LYS A 735 -29.75 -38.04 12.39
C LYS A 735 -30.41 -39.40 12.14
N ALA A 736 -29.63 -40.46 12.26
CA ALA A 736 -30.12 -41.83 12.44
C ALA A 736 -30.64 -42.01 13.87
#